data_AF-A0A013VJZ2-F1
#
_entry.id   AF-A0A013VJZ2-F1
#
_cell.length_a   1.000
_cell.length_b   1.000
_cell.length_c   1.000
_cell.angle_alpha   90.00
_cell.angle_beta   90.00
_cell.angle_gamma   90.00
#
_symmetry.space_group_name_H-M   'P 1'
#
loop_
_entity.id
_entity.type
_entity.pdbx_description
1 polymer ?
#
loop_
_entity_poly.entity_id
_entity_poly.type
_entity_poly.pdbx_seq_one_letter_code
_entity_poly.pdbx_strand_id
1 'polypeptide(L)'
;MMVAVPALAGETPLYQAAPAWVEKASVPPLSSFEGEPPMMLLFDSQQRVEDGRLWSYADVATRAGSAEALAQLSSLTLPWAPDKGDLIIHEVSILRGDQVIDALAGDKRFAVLRREENLEARQITGVLTATLAVEGVQVGDIVRLRYTTSMKDDALGGHVQGAMALFAAPLRMGQGRLRVQWDERSGAKWKLLAKDAVVKQQKKGGFNELTVALPLIKQPEMPEDAPLRYRHPPLFELSTFASWADVSKTMAPLYATEGLIAAGSPLAAELDKLKALSGSPRAKAAAALQLVQDSIRYLAIGMNGGNYVPQTPAQTWTLRYGDCKAKTLLLLTLLRGIGIEAEPVLASSTMGDFVPERLPSVAAFDHVLVRATIDGETLWMDGTGSGARIDDLSDTPPFGTVLPVRTAGADLLPIQTHANARPIIDIAIEADESGSIRLPSVFDAVAVLRGPAASMINVALGQLDAKQRADMVRGFFVRQMGQSQFSDVSVAMDAATATTTLKAHGVTTTPWRLEDNRYRRGIGRGVNDISFAPDRGRPAWIDIPVATPPPSGVRYRLTLRLPDGGKGYVLEGDQNVSQSIAGFTIKRNVQLRDGLLELDERMDSTGVEISAVQVPDERDRLATAQALAPRLIAPAKPTFYWDAPYEVVAKWPQVKAGEQAFAKAITDNPEEVSGYSSRANFRWGVGDRKKALADLDKAISIEPDIDLYLGRADRRFKLGDVPGALADARMARQLDPSSFGAINAVATYLAESDKLDEALVMVDQRIAIGGETRDAYRRLKTSLLGTYGDAAKAVELLDAHIAEKPGLTALLNERCWIKGTRDIMLDSALKDCTRAIELSTVTVAALDSRAMVWFRMGRHQDALQDLNAVIDQGPGQEQSRFMRGIVLHRLGRGAEGDLDIAIARRLNPRIDADYARFGIKRDHRNDYPDFITGSI
;
A
#
# COMPACT_ATOMS: atom_id res chain seq x y z
N MET A 1 31.40 36.20 -54.80
CA MET A 1 30.21 36.18 -53.94
C MET A 1 30.02 34.74 -53.48
N MET A 2 30.67 34.34 -52.38
CA MET A 2 30.47 33.02 -51.76
C MET A 2 29.18 33.11 -50.96
N VAL A 3 28.16 32.37 -51.38
CA VAL A 3 26.93 32.20 -50.62
C VAL A 3 27.27 31.26 -49.47
N ALA A 4 27.50 31.82 -48.28
CA ALA A 4 27.51 31.06 -47.05
C ALA A 4 26.06 30.64 -46.74
N VAL A 5 25.74 29.38 -47.00
CA VAL A 5 24.51 28.78 -46.50
C VAL A 5 24.72 28.55 -45.00
N PRO A 6 23.84 29.04 -44.11
CA PRO A 6 23.95 28.72 -42.70
C PRO A 6 23.78 27.21 -42.54
N ALA A 7 24.79 26.55 -41.96
CA ALA A 7 24.68 25.16 -41.55
C ALA A 7 23.64 25.09 -40.42
N LEU A 8 22.39 24.78 -40.79
CA LEU A 8 21.39 24.30 -39.84
C LEU A 8 21.96 22.99 -39.26
N ALA A 9 22.05 22.91 -37.93
CA ALA A 9 22.43 21.70 -37.22
C ALA A 9 21.64 20.48 -37.76
N GLY A 10 22.32 19.35 -37.95
CA GLY A 10 21.86 18.31 -38.87
C GLY A 10 20.89 17.30 -38.24
N GLU A 11 19.71 17.13 -38.84
CA GLU A 11 18.82 15.97 -38.60
C GLU A 11 19.44 14.64 -39.09
N THR A 12 20.63 14.68 -39.70
CA THR A 12 21.35 13.52 -40.24
C THR A 12 22.68 13.31 -39.50
N PRO A 13 23.00 12.08 -39.07
CA PRO A 13 24.31 11.75 -38.52
C PRO A 13 25.43 12.04 -39.53
N LEU A 14 26.49 12.69 -39.06
CA LEU A 14 27.69 12.97 -39.84
C LEU A 14 28.69 11.83 -39.65
N TYR A 15 29.52 11.56 -40.67
CA TYR A 15 30.55 10.51 -40.62
C TYR A 15 31.90 11.15 -40.87
N GLN A 16 32.67 11.35 -39.79
CA GLN A 16 33.91 12.10 -39.82
C GLN A 16 34.94 11.48 -38.87
N ALA A 17 36.22 11.80 -39.05
CA ALA A 17 37.24 11.40 -38.09
C ALA A 17 36.99 12.03 -36.71
N ALA A 18 37.45 11.36 -35.65
CA ALA A 18 37.37 11.90 -34.29
C ALA A 18 38.10 13.26 -34.21
N PRO A 19 37.57 14.25 -33.46
CA PRO A 19 38.21 15.55 -33.31
C PRO A 19 39.65 15.44 -32.79
N ALA A 20 40.53 16.33 -33.24
CA ALA A 20 41.96 16.27 -32.92
C ALA A 20 42.29 16.43 -31.41
N TRP A 21 41.36 16.95 -30.61
CA TRP A 21 41.51 17.12 -29.16
C TRP A 21 41.21 15.84 -28.35
N VAL A 22 40.66 14.81 -29.00
CA VAL A 22 40.32 13.53 -28.37
C VAL A 22 41.57 12.66 -28.22
N GLU A 23 41.78 12.13 -27.01
CA GLU A 23 42.84 11.16 -26.75
C GLU A 23 42.35 9.73 -26.96
N LYS A 24 42.89 8.98 -27.92
CA LYS A 24 42.44 7.60 -28.19
C LYS A 24 42.69 6.68 -26.99
N ALA A 25 41.67 5.90 -26.61
CA ALA A 25 41.82 4.81 -25.65
C ALA A 25 42.03 3.45 -26.34
N SER A 26 42.69 2.52 -25.64
CA SER A 26 42.84 1.12 -26.04
C SER A 26 41.83 0.25 -25.32
N VAL A 27 41.27 -0.75 -26.00
CA VAL A 27 40.45 -1.77 -25.34
C VAL A 27 41.39 -2.73 -24.60
N PRO A 28 41.20 -2.98 -23.29
CA PRO A 28 42.00 -3.96 -22.57
C PRO A 28 41.85 -5.37 -23.18
N PRO A 29 42.94 -6.15 -23.29
CA PRO A 29 42.84 -7.51 -23.81
C PRO A 29 42.03 -8.38 -22.84
N LEU A 30 41.20 -9.30 -23.37
CA LEU A 30 40.36 -10.16 -22.53
C LEU A 30 41.17 -11.01 -21.53
N SER A 31 42.43 -11.33 -21.87
CA SER A 31 43.38 -12.05 -21.01
C SER A 31 43.90 -11.23 -19.82
N SER A 32 43.66 -9.91 -19.78
CA SER A 32 44.07 -9.05 -18.65
C SER A 32 43.13 -9.09 -17.45
N PHE A 33 41.96 -9.73 -17.59
CA PHE A 33 40.97 -9.84 -16.51
C PHE A 33 41.17 -11.12 -15.71
N GLU A 34 41.18 -10.99 -14.38
CA GLU A 34 41.07 -12.14 -13.49
C GLU A 34 39.59 -12.59 -13.43
N GLY A 35 39.33 -13.84 -13.83
CA GLY A 35 37.98 -14.40 -13.92
C GLY A 35 37.22 -13.95 -15.17
N GLU A 36 35.89 -13.96 -15.13
CA GLU A 36 35.06 -13.59 -16.28
C GLU A 36 35.16 -12.08 -16.57
N PRO A 37 35.55 -11.65 -17.80
CA PRO A 37 35.62 -10.24 -18.16
C PRO A 37 34.26 -9.53 -18.05
N PRO A 38 34.22 -8.24 -17.65
CA PRO A 38 32.98 -7.49 -17.61
C PRO A 38 32.39 -7.30 -19.02
N MET A 39 31.08 -7.06 -19.11
CA MET A 39 30.45 -6.73 -20.39
C MET A 39 31.00 -5.41 -20.97
N MET A 40 31.16 -4.37 -20.15
CA MET A 40 31.74 -3.10 -20.58
C MET A 40 33.26 -3.11 -20.40
N LEU A 41 34.00 -3.26 -21.50
CA LEU A 41 35.47 -3.35 -21.48
C LEU A 41 36.14 -1.98 -21.55
N LEU A 42 35.53 -1.03 -22.25
CA LEU A 42 36.00 0.34 -22.36
C LEU A 42 34.82 1.31 -22.25
N PHE A 43 34.98 2.35 -21.45
CA PHE A 43 34.11 3.52 -21.43
C PHE A 43 34.95 4.80 -21.29
N ASP A 44 35.24 5.45 -22.41
CA ASP A 44 35.99 6.70 -22.44
C ASP A 44 35.08 7.84 -22.89
N SER A 45 34.72 8.72 -21.96
CA SER A 45 33.92 9.92 -22.21
C SER A 45 34.83 11.15 -22.15
N GLN A 46 34.85 11.94 -23.22
CA GLN A 46 35.65 13.16 -23.29
C GLN A 46 34.78 14.36 -23.65
N GLN A 47 34.82 15.39 -22.84
CA GLN A 47 34.03 16.60 -23.02
C GLN A 47 34.92 17.81 -23.25
N ARG A 48 34.47 18.74 -24.09
CA ARG A 48 35.17 20.01 -24.32
C ARG A 48 34.20 21.17 -24.42
N VAL A 49 34.44 22.22 -23.64
CA VAL A 49 33.78 23.52 -23.78
C VAL A 49 34.63 24.38 -24.72
N GLU A 50 34.03 24.80 -25.82
CA GLU A 50 34.69 25.66 -26.81
C GLU A 50 33.60 26.50 -27.51
N ASP A 51 33.80 27.81 -27.62
CA ASP A 51 32.90 28.75 -28.32
C ASP A 51 31.42 28.69 -27.89
N GLY A 52 31.17 28.53 -26.58
CA GLY A 52 29.81 28.44 -26.03
C GLY A 52 29.07 27.16 -26.42
N ARG A 53 29.80 26.11 -26.77
CA ARG A 53 29.27 24.78 -27.12
C ARG A 53 29.94 23.70 -26.28
N LEU A 54 29.15 22.71 -25.87
CA LEU A 54 29.65 21.48 -25.26
C LEU A 54 29.82 20.41 -26.34
N TRP A 55 31.04 19.93 -26.52
CA TRP A 55 31.34 18.75 -27.32
C TRP A 55 31.49 17.55 -26.40
N SER A 56 30.84 16.43 -26.71
CA SER A 56 30.89 15.19 -25.92
C SER A 56 31.23 14.00 -26.83
N TYR A 57 32.45 13.50 -26.72
CA TYR A 57 32.94 12.29 -27.37
C TYR A 57 32.75 11.08 -26.45
N ALA A 58 32.40 9.94 -27.03
CA ALA A 58 32.33 8.66 -26.34
C ALA A 58 33.02 7.56 -27.18
N ASP A 59 33.84 6.73 -26.53
CA ASP A 59 34.41 5.48 -27.04
C ASP A 59 34.00 4.34 -26.09
N VAL A 60 33.10 3.49 -26.55
CA VAL A 60 32.52 2.40 -25.77
C VAL A 60 32.84 1.07 -26.45
N ALA A 61 33.44 0.13 -25.72
CA ALA A 61 33.65 -1.22 -26.20
C ALA A 61 32.94 -2.23 -25.29
N THR A 62 31.99 -2.97 -25.85
CA THR A 62 31.12 -3.89 -25.10
C THR A 62 31.26 -5.31 -25.65
N ARG A 63 31.45 -6.27 -24.74
CA ARG A 63 31.63 -7.69 -25.03
C ARG A 63 30.27 -8.39 -25.15
N ALA A 64 30.07 -9.13 -26.24
CA ALA A 64 28.95 -10.06 -26.42
C ALA A 64 29.23 -11.38 -25.67
N GLY A 65 29.28 -11.34 -24.34
CA GLY A 65 29.73 -12.48 -23.52
C GLY A 65 28.75 -13.66 -23.43
N SER A 66 27.48 -13.43 -23.72
CA SER A 66 26.39 -14.41 -23.70
C SER A 66 25.45 -14.19 -24.89
N ALA A 67 24.47 -15.09 -25.08
CA ALA A 67 23.45 -14.92 -26.11
C ALA A 67 22.57 -13.67 -25.89
N GLU A 68 22.28 -13.35 -24.62
CA GLU A 68 21.52 -12.15 -24.25
C GLU A 68 22.32 -10.87 -24.54
N ALA A 69 23.61 -10.85 -24.20
CA ALA A 69 24.49 -9.73 -24.51
C ALA A 69 24.65 -9.53 -26.02
N LEU A 70 24.75 -10.62 -26.79
CA LEU A 70 24.76 -10.60 -28.25
C LEU A 70 23.49 -9.95 -28.81
N ALA A 71 22.31 -10.34 -28.30
CA ALA A 71 21.03 -9.80 -28.74
C ALA A 71 20.95 -8.28 -28.49
N GLN A 72 21.46 -7.80 -27.35
CA GLN A 72 21.54 -6.36 -27.05
C GLN A 72 22.50 -5.62 -27.98
N LEU A 73 23.64 -6.21 -28.34
CA LEU A 73 24.68 -5.56 -29.14
C LEU A 73 24.45 -5.63 -30.66
N SER A 74 23.48 -6.43 -31.11
CA SER A 74 23.09 -6.55 -32.52
C SER A 74 22.33 -5.31 -33.02
N SER A 75 21.92 -4.39 -32.14
CA SER A 75 21.32 -3.11 -32.52
C SER A 75 21.86 -1.98 -31.65
N LEU A 76 22.54 -1.01 -32.28
CA LEU A 76 23.02 0.20 -31.63
C LEU A 76 22.00 1.32 -31.77
N THR A 77 21.81 2.09 -30.71
CA THR A 77 20.91 3.26 -30.69
C THR A 77 21.62 4.46 -30.08
N LEU A 78 21.48 5.63 -30.71
CA LEU A 78 22.13 6.88 -30.31
C LEU A 78 21.12 8.04 -30.38
N PRO A 79 20.64 8.55 -29.23
CA PRO A 79 19.79 9.73 -29.19
C PRO A 79 20.59 11.02 -29.34
N TRP A 80 20.06 12.01 -30.06
CA TRP A 80 20.59 13.39 -30.07
C TRP A 80 19.49 14.43 -30.34
N ALA A 81 19.72 15.67 -29.90
CA ALA A 81 18.82 16.80 -30.14
C ALA A 81 19.32 17.62 -31.35
N PRO A 82 18.74 17.44 -32.55
CA PRO A 82 19.24 18.06 -33.78
C PRO A 82 19.12 19.59 -33.79
N ASP A 83 18.21 20.17 -33.00
CA ASP A 83 18.07 21.62 -32.85
C ASP A 83 19.16 22.24 -31.95
N LYS A 84 19.94 21.40 -31.25
CA LYS A 84 21.02 21.84 -30.34
C LYS A 84 22.41 21.55 -30.87
N GLY A 85 22.56 20.59 -31.77
CA GLY A 85 23.83 20.27 -32.39
C GLY A 85 23.82 18.93 -33.12
N ASP A 86 25.02 18.45 -33.42
CA ASP A 86 25.24 17.36 -34.36
C ASP A 86 25.54 16.04 -33.67
N LEU A 87 25.16 14.94 -34.31
CA LEU A 87 25.68 13.59 -34.03
C LEU A 87 26.72 13.23 -35.08
N ILE A 88 27.95 12.92 -34.65
CA ILE A 88 29.08 12.59 -35.53
C ILE A 88 29.56 11.17 -35.19
N ILE A 89 29.39 10.24 -36.11
CA ILE A 89 29.87 8.86 -36.01
C ILE A 89 31.32 8.80 -36.50
N HIS A 90 32.18 8.19 -35.69
CA HIS A 90 33.61 8.02 -36.01
C HIS A 90 33.96 6.58 -36.36
N GLU A 91 33.35 5.61 -35.66
CA GLU A 91 33.64 4.19 -35.83
C GLU A 91 32.48 3.34 -35.30
N VAL A 92 32.13 2.29 -36.03
CA VAL A 92 31.45 1.11 -35.49
C VAL A 92 32.22 -0.11 -35.97
N SER A 93 32.78 -0.89 -35.05
CA SER A 93 33.59 -2.04 -35.40
C SER A 93 33.28 -3.25 -34.53
N ILE A 94 33.47 -4.45 -35.08
CA ILE A 94 33.45 -5.72 -34.37
C ILE A 94 34.90 -6.19 -34.24
N LEU A 95 35.36 -6.42 -33.02
CA LEU A 95 36.65 -7.01 -32.73
C LEU A 95 36.45 -8.50 -32.45
N ARG A 96 37.01 -9.35 -33.31
CA ARG A 96 36.92 -10.82 -33.25
C ARG A 96 38.32 -11.42 -33.25
N GLY A 97 38.82 -11.79 -32.08
CA GLY A 97 40.25 -12.13 -31.93
C GLY A 97 41.12 -10.97 -32.37
N ASP A 98 42.04 -11.22 -33.32
CA ASP A 98 42.90 -10.18 -33.90
C ASP A 98 42.28 -9.45 -35.10
N GLN A 99 41.06 -9.83 -35.51
CA GLN A 99 40.37 -9.23 -36.65
C GLN A 99 39.53 -8.01 -36.21
N VAL A 100 39.69 -6.90 -36.93
CA VAL A 100 38.81 -5.74 -36.85
C VAL A 100 37.90 -5.71 -38.08
N ILE A 101 36.59 -5.82 -37.85
CA ILE A 101 35.57 -5.78 -38.90
C ILE A 101 34.88 -4.42 -38.82
N ASP A 102 34.94 -3.64 -39.91
CA ASP A 102 34.21 -2.38 -40.02
C ASP A 102 32.72 -2.65 -40.25
N ALA A 103 31.89 -2.32 -39.25
CA ALA A 103 30.45 -2.52 -39.32
C ALA A 103 29.74 -1.45 -40.18
N LEU A 104 30.46 -0.39 -40.57
CA LEU A 104 29.99 0.66 -41.48
C LEU A 104 30.44 0.44 -42.94
N ALA A 105 31.13 -0.67 -43.24
CA ALA A 105 31.62 -0.96 -44.57
C ALA A 105 30.50 -0.95 -45.63
N GLY A 106 30.78 -0.37 -46.81
CA GLY A 106 29.82 -0.16 -47.89
C GLY A 106 28.85 1.00 -47.61
N ASP A 107 27.58 0.82 -48.00
CA ASP A 107 26.52 1.83 -47.86
C ASP A 107 25.77 1.77 -46.52
N LYS A 108 26.27 0.99 -45.55
CA LYS A 108 25.64 0.85 -44.23
C LYS A 108 25.73 2.16 -43.46
N ARG A 109 24.59 2.71 -43.07
CA ARG A 109 24.48 3.95 -42.30
C ARG A 109 23.44 3.77 -41.20
N PHE A 110 23.57 4.54 -40.12
CA PHE A 110 22.52 4.65 -39.12
C PHE A 110 21.24 5.16 -39.79
N ALA A 111 20.15 4.44 -39.59
CA ALA A 111 18.82 4.91 -39.93
C ALA A 111 18.37 5.90 -38.85
N VAL A 112 17.87 7.06 -39.28
CA VAL A 112 17.33 8.06 -38.36
C VAL A 112 15.86 7.80 -38.17
N LEU A 113 15.48 7.54 -36.92
CA LEU A 113 14.10 7.38 -36.52
C LEU A 113 13.71 8.55 -35.63
N ARG A 114 12.55 9.13 -35.89
CA ARG A 114 11.88 9.96 -34.89
C ARG A 114 11.12 9.04 -33.96
N ARG A 115 11.81 8.59 -32.92
CA ARG A 115 11.25 7.76 -31.87
C ARG A 115 11.00 8.65 -30.66
N GLU A 116 9.75 9.07 -30.48
CA GLU A 116 9.31 9.74 -29.25
C GLU A 116 9.19 8.67 -28.15
N GLU A 117 10.29 8.37 -27.48
CA GLU A 117 10.37 7.27 -26.49
C GLU A 117 9.36 7.40 -25.34
N ASN A 118 8.87 8.60 -25.10
CA ASN A 118 7.92 8.92 -24.03
C ASN A 118 6.57 9.44 -24.56
N LEU A 119 6.17 9.08 -25.79
CA LEU A 119 4.90 9.54 -26.37
C LEU A 119 3.68 9.07 -25.57
N GLU A 120 3.72 7.86 -25.03
CA GLU A 120 2.67 7.31 -24.14
C GLU A 120 2.55 8.11 -22.84
N ALA A 121 3.67 8.67 -22.38
CA ALA A 121 3.73 9.62 -21.26
C ALA A 121 3.41 11.07 -21.69
N ARG A 122 2.90 11.28 -22.92
CA ARG A 122 2.54 12.59 -23.50
C ARG A 122 3.75 13.54 -23.52
N GLN A 123 4.89 13.05 -23.96
CA GLN A 123 6.09 13.85 -24.16
C GLN A 123 6.54 13.79 -25.61
N ILE A 124 6.86 14.95 -26.17
CA ILE A 124 7.46 15.12 -27.49
C ILE A 124 8.77 15.86 -27.27
N THR A 125 9.90 15.16 -27.32
CA THR A 125 11.20 15.73 -26.92
C THR A 125 11.92 16.41 -28.09
N GLY A 126 11.62 15.98 -29.33
CA GLY A 126 12.39 16.40 -30.50
C GLY A 126 13.74 15.71 -30.65
N VAL A 127 14.06 14.77 -29.77
CA VAL A 127 15.25 13.94 -29.87
C VAL A 127 15.06 12.95 -31.02
N LEU A 128 16.05 12.88 -31.91
CA LEU A 128 16.13 11.86 -32.94
C LEU A 128 16.97 10.69 -32.44
N THR A 129 16.63 9.48 -32.88
CA THR A 129 17.40 8.26 -32.55
C THR A 129 18.02 7.71 -33.82
N ALA A 130 19.34 7.68 -33.85
CA ALA A 130 20.09 6.98 -34.88
C ALA A 130 20.19 5.50 -34.49
N THR A 131 19.71 4.59 -35.34
CA THR A 131 19.78 3.14 -35.12
C THR A 131 20.60 2.43 -36.19
N LEU A 132 21.38 1.43 -35.79
CA LEU A 132 22.15 0.58 -36.69
C LEU A 132 22.04 -0.89 -36.25
N ALA A 133 21.58 -1.76 -37.15
CA ALA A 133 21.72 -3.19 -36.97
C ALA A 133 23.18 -3.60 -37.25
N VAL A 134 23.88 -4.08 -36.23
CA VAL A 134 25.27 -4.51 -36.37
C VAL A 134 25.26 -5.96 -36.84
N GLU A 135 25.43 -6.13 -38.14
CA GLU A 135 25.37 -7.46 -38.76
C GLU A 135 26.59 -8.31 -38.43
N GLY A 136 26.35 -9.59 -38.12
CA GLY A 136 27.41 -10.58 -38.00
C GLY A 136 28.14 -10.62 -36.66
N VAL A 137 27.62 -9.96 -35.61
CA VAL A 137 28.12 -10.12 -34.23
C VAL A 137 27.91 -11.57 -33.76
N GLN A 138 28.87 -12.11 -33.03
CA GLN A 138 28.87 -13.46 -32.46
C GLN A 138 29.16 -13.42 -30.96
N VAL A 139 28.76 -14.47 -30.23
CA VAL A 139 29.16 -14.62 -28.82
C VAL A 139 30.69 -14.68 -28.73
N GLY A 140 31.27 -13.83 -27.90
CA GLY A 140 32.72 -13.65 -27.74
C GLY A 140 33.27 -12.38 -28.43
N ASP A 141 32.54 -11.79 -29.37
CA ASP A 141 32.96 -10.55 -30.05
C ASP A 141 32.90 -9.33 -29.10
N ILE A 142 33.62 -8.27 -29.48
CA ILE A 142 33.53 -6.96 -28.86
C ILE A 142 32.98 -5.97 -29.89
N VAL A 143 31.87 -5.31 -29.60
CA VAL A 143 31.35 -4.21 -30.41
C VAL A 143 31.89 -2.90 -29.87
N ARG A 144 32.60 -2.14 -30.72
CA ARG A 144 33.16 -0.84 -30.38
C ARG A 144 32.43 0.27 -31.13
N LEU A 145 32.02 1.29 -30.40
CA LEU A 145 31.30 2.45 -30.92
C LEU A 145 32.01 3.74 -30.50
N ARG A 146 32.31 4.60 -31.49
CA ARG A 146 32.89 5.92 -31.28
C ARG A 146 32.05 6.99 -31.94
N TYR A 147 31.63 7.99 -31.16
CA TYR A 147 30.85 9.11 -31.67
C TYR A 147 31.09 10.38 -30.87
N THR A 148 30.74 11.53 -31.45
CA THR A 148 30.68 12.84 -30.79
C THR A 148 29.28 13.42 -30.93
N THR A 149 28.77 14.01 -29.86
CA THR A 149 27.63 14.92 -29.91
C THR A 149 28.08 16.35 -29.62
N SER A 150 27.37 17.33 -30.18
CA SER A 150 27.56 18.73 -29.83
C SER A 150 26.27 19.35 -29.31
N MET A 151 26.37 20.30 -28.38
CA MET A 151 25.22 20.96 -27.77
C MET A 151 25.47 22.44 -27.56
N LYS A 152 24.61 23.26 -28.14
CA LYS A 152 24.49 24.70 -27.91
C LYS A 152 23.01 25.06 -27.88
N ASP A 153 22.56 25.68 -26.80
CA ASP A 153 21.16 26.07 -26.62
C ASP A 153 21.05 27.58 -26.45
N ASP A 154 20.36 28.24 -27.38
CA ASP A 154 20.21 29.69 -27.39
C ASP A 154 19.46 30.21 -26.14
N ALA A 155 18.59 29.38 -25.55
CA ALA A 155 17.87 29.73 -24.31
C ALA A 155 18.80 29.88 -23.10
N LEU A 156 20.03 29.37 -23.18
CA LEU A 156 21.03 29.50 -22.11
C LEU A 156 21.88 30.77 -22.26
N GLY A 157 21.59 31.67 -23.22
CA GLY A 157 22.30 32.95 -23.33
C GLY A 157 23.80 32.82 -23.60
N GLY A 158 24.24 31.72 -24.23
CA GLY A 158 25.65 31.41 -24.47
C GLY A 158 26.36 30.69 -23.32
N HIS A 159 25.66 30.42 -22.21
CA HIS A 159 26.17 29.54 -21.17
C HIS A 159 26.18 28.09 -21.61
N VAL A 160 27.12 27.33 -21.06
CA VAL A 160 27.30 25.90 -21.28
C VAL A 160 27.08 25.19 -19.95
N GLN A 161 26.37 24.08 -19.99
CA GLN A 161 26.13 23.22 -18.85
C GLN A 161 26.22 21.75 -19.28
N GLY A 162 26.60 20.88 -18.35
CA GLY A 162 26.65 19.45 -18.56
C GLY A 162 26.58 18.72 -17.22
N ALA A 163 25.88 17.60 -17.21
CA ALA A 163 25.80 16.73 -16.04
C ALA A 163 25.88 15.27 -16.51
N MET A 164 26.64 14.44 -15.79
CA MET A 164 26.87 13.06 -16.15
C MET A 164 26.96 12.19 -14.90
N ALA A 165 26.04 11.23 -14.78
CA ALA A 165 26.15 10.20 -13.75
C ALA A 165 27.39 9.34 -13.99
N LEU A 166 28.13 9.05 -12.93
CA LEU A 166 29.38 8.30 -13.00
C LEU A 166 29.20 6.88 -12.50
N PHE A 167 29.87 5.95 -13.18
CA PHE A 167 29.90 4.56 -12.76
C PHE A 167 30.77 4.39 -11.52
N ALA A 168 30.27 3.65 -10.53
CA ALA A 168 31.02 3.28 -9.33
C ALA A 168 30.89 1.77 -9.06
N ALA A 169 31.87 1.18 -8.36
CA ALA A 169 31.76 -0.20 -7.89
C ALA A 169 30.48 -0.37 -7.03
N PRO A 170 29.81 -1.53 -7.04
CA PRO A 170 30.26 -2.82 -7.57
C PRO A 170 30.06 -3.04 -9.08
N LEU A 171 29.66 -2.02 -9.85
CA LEU A 171 29.61 -2.14 -11.31
C LEU A 171 31.01 -2.48 -11.84
N ARG A 172 31.12 -3.64 -12.51
CA ARG A 172 32.37 -4.11 -13.11
C ARG A 172 32.55 -3.51 -14.50
N MET A 173 33.70 -2.89 -14.73
CA MET A 173 34.10 -2.28 -16.00
C MET A 173 35.59 -2.54 -16.22
N GLY A 174 36.01 -2.61 -17.49
CA GLY A 174 37.42 -2.77 -17.84
C GLY A 174 38.24 -1.51 -17.57
N GLN A 175 38.40 -0.68 -18.60
CA GLN A 175 39.02 0.64 -18.46
C GLN A 175 37.95 1.72 -18.65
N GLY A 176 37.92 2.71 -17.78
CA GLY A 176 37.05 3.87 -17.97
C GLY A 176 37.70 5.19 -17.60
N ARG A 177 37.30 6.26 -18.27
CA ARG A 177 37.59 7.63 -17.81
C ARG A 177 36.53 8.62 -18.25
N LEU A 178 36.41 9.67 -17.46
CA LEU A 178 35.85 10.95 -17.88
C LEU A 178 37.01 11.95 -18.03
N ARG A 179 37.13 12.59 -19.19
CA ARG A 179 38.07 13.68 -19.44
C ARG A 179 37.29 14.94 -19.83
N VAL A 180 37.57 16.08 -19.22
CA VAL A 180 36.84 17.33 -19.47
C VAL A 180 37.82 18.45 -19.71
N GLN A 181 37.62 19.21 -20.79
CA GLN A 181 38.48 20.31 -21.19
C GLN A 181 37.70 21.61 -21.33
N TRP A 182 38.27 22.73 -20.90
CA TRP A 182 37.67 24.05 -21.08
C TRP A 182 38.77 25.13 -21.12
N ASP A 183 38.56 26.18 -21.91
CA ASP A 183 39.48 27.32 -21.92
C ASP A 183 39.17 28.29 -20.75
N GLU A 184 40.14 29.12 -20.36
CA GLU A 184 39.94 30.07 -19.26
C GLU A 184 38.88 31.14 -19.53
N ARG A 185 38.64 31.51 -20.80
CA ARG A 185 37.65 32.53 -21.17
C ARG A 185 36.22 32.01 -21.04
N SER A 186 36.02 30.69 -21.08
CA SER A 186 34.70 30.07 -20.89
C SER A 186 34.11 30.30 -19.49
N GLY A 187 34.93 30.57 -18.47
CA GLY A 187 34.47 30.72 -17.09
C GLY A 187 33.88 29.44 -16.47
N ALA A 188 34.12 28.26 -17.08
CA ALA A 188 33.56 27.00 -16.63
C ALA A 188 34.01 26.61 -15.21
N LYS A 189 33.01 26.20 -14.42
CA LYS A 189 33.14 25.60 -13.09
C LYS A 189 32.70 24.14 -13.19
N TRP A 190 33.32 23.27 -12.40
CA TRP A 190 32.95 21.87 -12.34
C TRP A 190 32.76 21.42 -10.89
N LYS A 191 31.96 20.37 -10.70
CA LYS A 191 31.74 19.73 -9.42
C LYS A 191 31.70 18.22 -9.61
N LEU A 192 32.33 17.51 -8.68
CA LEU A 192 32.27 16.05 -8.61
C LEU A 192 31.61 15.66 -7.30
N LEU A 193 30.38 15.16 -7.39
CA LEU A 193 29.55 14.73 -6.27
C LEU A 193 29.77 13.22 -6.07
N ALA A 194 30.95 12.88 -5.59
CA ALA A 194 31.35 11.52 -5.24
C ALA A 194 32.40 11.55 -4.12
N LYS A 195 32.38 10.56 -3.23
CA LYS A 195 33.39 10.43 -2.16
C LYS A 195 34.64 9.73 -2.69
N ASP A 196 35.79 10.21 -2.21
CA ASP A 196 37.12 9.64 -2.45
C ASP A 196 37.47 9.43 -3.94
N ALA A 197 36.87 10.22 -4.82
CA ALA A 197 37.16 10.17 -6.24
C ALA A 197 38.50 10.85 -6.55
N VAL A 198 39.38 10.12 -7.25
CA VAL A 198 40.68 10.64 -7.65
C VAL A 198 40.54 11.46 -8.94
N VAL A 199 40.85 12.75 -8.84
CA VAL A 199 40.79 13.69 -9.96
C VAL A 199 42.20 14.16 -10.32
N LYS A 200 42.57 14.03 -11.59
CA LYS A 200 43.82 14.60 -12.13
C LYS A 200 43.52 15.87 -12.90
N GLN A 201 44.23 16.95 -12.59
CA GLN A 201 44.09 18.24 -13.27
C GLN A 201 45.40 18.67 -13.90
N GLN A 202 45.32 19.26 -15.09
CA GLN A 202 46.48 19.81 -15.80
C GLN A 202 46.06 20.92 -16.77
N LYS A 203 47.03 21.74 -17.22
CA LYS A 203 46.85 22.65 -18.35
C LYS A 203 47.56 22.08 -19.57
N LYS A 204 46.86 21.96 -20.69
CA LYS A 204 47.39 21.39 -21.94
C LYS A 204 46.81 22.14 -23.14
N GLY A 205 47.68 22.66 -24.01
CA GLY A 205 47.26 23.32 -25.27
C GLY A 205 46.37 24.55 -25.08
N GLY A 206 46.50 25.30 -23.98
CA GLY A 206 45.65 26.46 -23.68
C GLY A 206 44.31 26.12 -23.01
N PHE A 207 44.04 24.84 -22.73
CA PHE A 207 42.85 24.38 -22.02
C PHE A 207 43.23 23.88 -20.63
N ASN A 208 42.35 24.13 -19.67
CA ASN A 208 42.31 23.36 -18.43
C ASN A 208 41.73 21.98 -18.76
N GLU A 209 42.26 20.96 -18.12
CA GLU A 209 41.86 19.59 -18.32
C GLU A 209 41.72 18.89 -16.98
N LEU A 210 40.64 18.12 -16.87
CA LEU A 210 40.32 17.27 -15.74
C LEU A 210 40.13 15.85 -16.23
N THR A 211 40.68 14.86 -15.51
CA THR A 211 40.47 13.43 -15.78
C THR A 211 40.07 12.71 -14.50
N VAL A 212 39.01 11.91 -14.59
CA VAL A 212 38.51 11.00 -13.55
C VAL A 212 38.58 9.58 -14.08
N ALA A 213 39.22 8.67 -13.35
CA ALA A 213 39.22 7.25 -13.69
C ALA A 213 37.89 6.60 -13.29
N LEU A 214 37.36 5.71 -14.14
CA LEU A 214 36.13 4.97 -13.92
C LEU A 214 36.37 3.44 -14.01
N PRO A 215 35.60 2.62 -13.28
CA PRO A 215 34.56 3.03 -12.34
C PRO A 215 35.18 3.65 -11.07
N LEU A 216 34.45 4.55 -10.43
CA LEU A 216 34.79 5.06 -9.11
C LEU A 216 34.81 3.90 -8.10
N ILE A 217 35.53 4.08 -6.99
CA ILE A 217 35.45 3.13 -5.88
C ILE A 217 34.02 3.03 -5.34
N LYS A 218 33.71 1.94 -4.62
CA LYS A 218 32.39 1.72 -4.03
C LYS A 218 32.05 2.92 -3.15
N GLN A 219 30.95 3.58 -3.47
CA GLN A 219 30.49 4.72 -2.68
C GLN A 219 29.90 4.24 -1.36
N PRO A 220 29.99 5.04 -0.28
CA PRO A 220 29.40 4.67 1.00
C PRO A 220 27.91 4.41 0.87
N GLU A 221 27.44 3.33 1.51
CA GLU A 221 26.02 3.04 1.62
C GLU A 221 25.34 4.11 2.48
N MET A 222 24.13 4.50 2.09
CA MET A 222 23.29 5.45 2.81
C MET A 222 21.99 4.77 3.23
N PRO A 223 21.37 5.18 4.35
CA PRO A 223 20.08 4.62 4.71
C PRO A 223 19.01 5.09 3.70
N GLU A 224 18.07 4.20 3.35
CA GLU A 224 17.04 4.48 2.32
C GLU A 224 16.12 5.64 2.69
N ASP A 225 15.97 5.89 3.99
CA ASP A 225 15.20 6.99 4.56
C ASP A 225 16.01 8.30 4.71
N ALA A 226 17.23 8.37 4.18
CA ALA A 226 17.99 9.61 4.14
C ALA A 226 17.41 10.59 3.11
N PRO A 227 17.52 11.91 3.36
CA PRO A 227 17.24 12.91 2.33
C PRO A 227 18.11 12.70 1.07
N LEU A 228 17.60 13.13 -0.09
CA LEU A 228 18.23 12.83 -1.38
C LEU A 228 19.63 13.41 -1.48
N ARG A 229 19.90 14.54 -0.81
CA ARG A 229 21.24 15.12 -0.71
C ARG A 229 22.31 14.17 -0.14
N TYR A 230 21.93 13.09 0.54
CA TYR A 230 22.87 12.05 0.97
C TYR A 230 22.92 10.86 0.01
N ARG A 231 21.79 10.48 -0.60
CA ARG A 231 21.63 9.23 -1.38
C ARG A 231 21.61 9.45 -2.90
N HIS A 232 22.08 10.61 -3.37
CA HIS A 232 22.21 10.89 -4.80
C HIS A 232 23.25 9.95 -5.45
N PRO A 233 23.10 9.62 -6.75
CA PRO A 233 24.14 8.89 -7.48
C PRO A 233 25.41 9.75 -7.65
N PRO A 234 26.58 9.14 -7.87
CA PRO A 234 27.78 9.88 -8.26
C PRO A 234 27.55 10.71 -9.50
N LEU A 235 27.81 12.01 -9.41
CA LEU A 235 27.49 12.95 -10.48
C LEU A 235 28.68 13.87 -10.76
N PHE A 236 29.06 14.00 -12.03
CA PHE A 236 29.91 15.09 -12.49
C PHE A 236 29.05 16.19 -13.09
N GLU A 237 29.33 17.44 -12.74
CA GLU A 237 28.68 18.61 -13.29
C GLU A 237 29.69 19.62 -13.81
N LEU A 238 29.30 20.33 -14.86
CA LEU A 238 30.02 21.42 -15.48
C LEU A 238 29.03 22.54 -15.78
N SER A 239 29.40 23.78 -15.48
CA SER A 239 28.56 24.95 -15.78
C SER A 239 29.40 26.21 -15.96
N THR A 240 29.04 27.05 -16.92
CA THR A 240 29.60 28.40 -17.08
C THR A 240 28.73 29.50 -16.47
N PHE A 241 27.65 29.15 -15.77
CA PHE A 241 26.88 30.13 -15.00
C PHE A 241 27.67 30.59 -13.76
N ALA A 242 27.68 31.89 -13.51
CA ALA A 242 28.44 32.46 -12.41
C ALA A 242 27.78 32.18 -11.04
N SER A 243 26.45 32.20 -10.98
CA SER A 243 25.65 32.07 -9.74
C SER A 243 24.20 31.67 -10.05
N TRP A 244 23.39 31.34 -9.04
CA TRP A 244 21.95 31.15 -9.22
C TRP A 244 21.24 32.42 -9.69
N ALA A 245 21.72 33.60 -9.26
CA ALA A 245 21.23 34.87 -9.77
C ALA A 245 21.48 35.05 -11.27
N ASP A 246 22.56 34.49 -11.79
CA ASP A 246 22.86 34.45 -13.23
C ASP A 246 21.87 33.55 -13.99
N VAL A 247 21.61 32.34 -13.47
CA VAL A 247 20.57 31.43 -13.99
C VAL A 247 19.21 32.13 -14.03
N SER A 248 18.81 32.77 -12.93
CA SER A 248 17.57 33.54 -12.83
C SER A 248 17.48 34.63 -13.91
N LYS A 249 18.55 35.42 -14.11
CA LYS A 249 18.58 36.49 -15.11
C LYS A 249 18.44 35.97 -16.52
N THR A 250 19.16 34.90 -16.85
CA THR A 250 19.14 34.27 -18.18
C THR A 250 17.76 33.72 -18.52
N MET A 251 17.04 33.18 -17.54
CA MET A 251 15.71 32.62 -17.74
C MET A 251 14.59 33.67 -17.72
N ALA A 252 14.80 34.85 -17.12
CA ALA A 252 13.75 35.85 -16.92
C ALA A 252 13.06 36.36 -18.21
N PRO A 253 13.77 36.65 -19.31
CA PRO A 253 13.14 37.10 -20.56
C PRO A 253 12.11 36.10 -21.12
N LEU A 254 12.27 34.80 -20.86
CA LEU A 254 11.37 33.76 -21.35
C LEU A 254 9.98 33.85 -20.71
N TYR A 255 9.86 34.51 -19.55
CA TYR A 255 8.60 34.65 -18.81
C TYR A 255 8.11 36.11 -18.70
N ALA A 256 8.54 36.99 -19.61
CA ALA A 256 7.94 38.31 -19.77
C ALA A 256 6.46 38.15 -20.17
N THR A 257 5.59 39.04 -19.67
CA THR A 257 4.13 38.93 -19.86
C THR A 257 3.52 40.11 -20.62
N GLU A 258 4.30 41.16 -20.81
CA GLU A 258 3.89 42.41 -21.44
C GLU A 258 3.44 42.15 -22.89
N GLY A 259 2.23 42.58 -23.23
CA GLY A 259 1.70 42.48 -24.59
C GLY A 259 1.31 41.06 -25.05
N LEU A 260 1.36 40.04 -24.19
CA LEU A 260 1.06 38.66 -24.59
C LEU A 260 -0.44 38.33 -24.74
N ILE A 261 -1.32 39.24 -24.31
CA ILE A 261 -2.77 39.14 -24.53
C ILE A 261 -3.18 40.22 -25.51
N ALA A 262 -3.45 39.82 -26.75
CA ALA A 262 -3.98 40.73 -27.77
C ALA A 262 -5.40 41.19 -27.40
N ALA A 263 -5.67 42.49 -27.55
CA ALA A 263 -6.99 43.06 -27.32
C ALA A 263 -8.04 42.39 -28.24
N GLY A 264 -9.22 42.08 -27.68
CA GLY A 264 -10.30 41.39 -28.39
C GLY A 264 -10.06 39.90 -28.67
N SER A 265 -8.94 39.31 -28.22
CA SER A 265 -8.69 37.88 -28.36
C SER A 265 -9.60 37.04 -27.43
N PRO A 266 -9.82 35.74 -27.72
CA PRO A 266 -10.54 34.85 -26.82
C PRO A 266 -9.92 34.77 -25.41
N LEU A 267 -8.60 34.91 -25.30
CA LEU A 267 -7.91 34.95 -24.01
C LEU A 267 -8.14 36.27 -23.26
N ALA A 268 -8.24 37.40 -23.97
CA ALA A 268 -8.62 38.69 -23.38
C ALA A 268 -10.03 38.63 -22.76
N ALA A 269 -10.98 37.95 -23.42
CA ALA A 269 -12.33 37.77 -22.89
C ALA A 269 -12.33 36.97 -21.57
N GLU A 270 -11.49 35.95 -21.42
CA GLU A 270 -11.34 35.24 -20.15
C GLU A 270 -10.69 36.11 -19.07
N LEU A 271 -9.67 36.90 -19.43
CA LEU A 271 -9.08 37.85 -18.50
C LEU A 271 -10.12 38.88 -18.01
N ASP A 272 -10.99 39.37 -18.89
CA ASP A 272 -12.06 40.30 -18.52
C ASP A 272 -13.09 39.66 -17.60
N LYS A 273 -13.44 38.37 -17.82
CA LYS A 273 -14.26 37.60 -16.87
C LYS A 273 -13.58 37.51 -15.50
N LEU A 274 -12.29 37.19 -15.44
CA LEU A 274 -11.54 37.13 -14.18
C LEU A 274 -11.47 38.49 -13.46
N LYS A 275 -11.31 39.59 -14.21
CA LYS A 275 -11.36 40.95 -13.66
C LYS A 275 -12.73 41.28 -13.07
N ALA A 276 -13.80 40.89 -13.77
CA ALA A 276 -15.19 41.15 -13.39
C ALA A 276 -15.70 40.24 -12.26
N LEU A 277 -15.00 39.15 -11.91
CA LEU A 277 -15.36 38.32 -10.76
C LEU A 277 -15.46 39.17 -9.49
N SER A 278 -16.61 39.11 -8.82
CA SER A 278 -16.78 39.64 -7.47
C SER A 278 -16.03 38.73 -6.48
N GLY A 279 -15.17 39.27 -5.64
CA GLY A 279 -14.45 38.50 -4.62
C GLY A 279 -13.09 39.09 -4.27
N SER A 280 -12.41 38.45 -3.32
CA SER A 280 -11.05 38.82 -2.91
C SER A 280 -10.03 38.54 -4.03
N PRO A 281 -8.84 39.17 -3.99
CA PRO A 281 -7.72 38.81 -4.86
C PRO A 281 -7.43 37.30 -4.84
N ARG A 282 -7.52 36.65 -3.68
CA ARG A 282 -7.41 35.19 -3.53
C ARG A 282 -8.44 34.41 -4.36
N ALA A 283 -9.70 34.85 -4.39
CA ALA A 283 -10.74 34.19 -5.19
C ALA A 283 -10.47 34.31 -6.70
N LYS A 284 -10.00 35.47 -7.15
CA LYS A 284 -9.61 35.66 -8.56
C LYS A 284 -8.40 34.81 -8.94
N ALA A 285 -7.40 34.70 -8.06
CA ALA A 285 -6.26 33.82 -8.25
C ALA A 285 -6.66 32.35 -8.33
N ALA A 286 -7.54 31.89 -7.44
CA ALA A 286 -8.08 30.53 -7.46
C ALA A 286 -8.76 30.24 -8.81
N ALA A 287 -9.59 31.18 -9.30
CA ALA A 287 -10.26 31.05 -10.58
C ALA A 287 -9.28 31.03 -11.76
N ALA A 288 -8.21 31.83 -11.73
CA ALA A 288 -7.16 31.82 -12.74
C ALA A 288 -6.40 30.47 -12.76
N LEU A 289 -6.03 29.94 -11.59
CA LEU A 289 -5.40 28.62 -11.48
C LEU A 289 -6.32 27.52 -11.97
N GLN A 290 -7.58 27.53 -11.53
CA GLN A 290 -8.59 26.58 -11.98
C GLN A 290 -8.76 26.61 -13.50
N LEU A 291 -8.86 27.80 -14.10
CA LEU A 291 -8.98 27.95 -15.55
C LEU A 291 -7.82 27.26 -16.28
N VAL A 292 -6.58 27.46 -15.81
CA VAL A 292 -5.39 26.86 -16.41
C VAL A 292 -5.31 25.35 -16.17
N GLN A 293 -5.61 24.87 -14.97
CA GLN A 293 -5.60 23.44 -14.66
C GLN A 293 -6.66 22.68 -15.45
N ASP A 294 -7.90 23.18 -15.45
CA ASP A 294 -9.06 22.47 -16.00
C ASP A 294 -9.16 22.59 -17.53
N SER A 295 -8.66 23.69 -18.13
CA SER A 295 -8.85 23.97 -19.57
C SER A 295 -7.67 23.63 -20.46
N ILE A 296 -6.49 23.33 -19.90
CA ILE A 296 -5.26 23.10 -20.66
C ILE A 296 -4.67 21.74 -20.29
N ARG A 297 -4.61 20.82 -21.26
CA ARG A 297 -4.03 19.48 -21.04
C ARG A 297 -2.50 19.54 -20.96
N TYR A 298 -1.91 18.80 -20.04
CA TYR A 298 -0.45 18.66 -20.02
C TYR A 298 0.05 17.85 -21.24
N LEU A 299 1.02 18.42 -21.95
CA LEU A 299 1.79 17.77 -23.01
C LEU A 299 3.21 18.36 -22.95
N ALA A 300 4.23 17.55 -22.64
CA ALA A 300 5.60 18.03 -22.61
C ALA A 300 6.12 18.21 -24.04
N ILE A 301 6.67 19.38 -24.37
CA ILE A 301 7.16 19.71 -25.71
C ILE A 301 8.58 20.28 -25.61
N GLY A 302 9.58 19.49 -26.00
CA GLY A 302 11.00 19.84 -25.99
C GLY A 302 11.55 20.37 -27.31
N MET A 303 10.79 20.22 -28.41
CA MET A 303 11.22 20.55 -29.78
C MET A 303 11.55 22.03 -29.98
N ASN A 304 12.53 22.33 -30.85
CA ASN A 304 12.84 23.68 -31.36
C ASN A 304 13.06 24.73 -30.25
N GLY A 305 13.89 24.43 -29.24
CA GLY A 305 14.01 25.31 -28.07
C GLY A 305 13.03 25.04 -26.93
N GLY A 306 12.03 24.18 -27.16
CA GLY A 306 10.95 23.87 -26.23
C GLY A 306 11.39 23.29 -24.89
N ASN A 307 12.63 22.81 -24.74
CA ASN A 307 13.16 22.41 -23.44
C ASN A 307 13.10 23.54 -22.38
N TYR A 308 13.33 24.79 -22.81
CA TYR A 308 13.41 25.95 -21.92
C TYR A 308 12.45 27.08 -22.31
N VAL A 309 12.12 27.23 -23.60
CA VAL A 309 11.28 28.32 -24.09
C VAL A 309 9.80 27.93 -23.93
N PRO A 310 8.96 28.72 -23.22
CA PRO A 310 7.54 28.45 -23.11
C PRO A 310 6.81 28.73 -24.42
N GLN A 311 5.77 27.94 -24.68
CA GLN A 311 4.75 28.27 -25.67
C GLN A 311 4.01 29.56 -25.25
N THR A 312 3.65 30.41 -26.21
CA THR A 312 2.96 31.69 -25.90
C THR A 312 1.56 31.45 -25.31
N PRO A 313 1.06 32.34 -24.41
CA PRO A 313 -0.28 32.22 -23.84
C PRO A 313 -1.40 32.09 -24.88
N ALA A 314 -1.33 32.85 -25.98
CA ALA A 314 -2.30 32.78 -27.06
C ALA A 314 -2.31 31.41 -27.76
N GLN A 315 -1.13 30.84 -28.03
CA GLN A 315 -1.02 29.49 -28.59
C GLN A 315 -1.52 28.44 -27.60
N THR A 316 -1.14 28.53 -26.31
CA THR A 316 -1.61 27.59 -25.26
C THR A 316 -3.11 27.59 -25.12
N TRP A 317 -3.70 28.78 -25.12
CA TRP A 317 -5.15 28.93 -25.10
C TRP A 317 -5.82 28.33 -26.34
N THR A 318 -5.24 28.55 -27.53
CA THR A 318 -5.79 28.05 -28.79
C THR A 318 -5.66 26.53 -28.93
N LEU A 319 -4.49 25.97 -28.61
CA LEU A 319 -4.17 24.55 -28.75
C LEU A 319 -4.77 23.69 -27.64
N ARG A 320 -5.12 24.28 -26.49
CA ARG A 320 -5.65 23.59 -25.30
C ARG A 320 -4.72 22.52 -24.72
N TYR A 321 -3.43 22.59 -25.03
CA TYR A 321 -2.38 21.83 -24.36
C TYR A 321 -1.10 22.65 -24.21
N GLY A 322 -0.27 22.24 -23.26
CA GLY A 322 1.04 22.81 -23.00
C GLY A 322 1.74 22.11 -21.83
N ASP A 323 3.04 22.34 -21.69
CA ASP A 323 3.87 21.79 -20.62
C ASP A 323 3.94 22.73 -19.40
N CYS A 324 4.83 22.44 -18.44
CA CYS A 324 4.99 23.24 -17.24
C CYS A 324 5.27 24.72 -17.53
N LYS A 325 6.08 24.99 -18.56
CA LYS A 325 6.49 26.34 -18.94
C LYS A 325 5.34 27.10 -19.60
N ALA A 326 4.65 26.45 -20.54
CA ALA A 326 3.49 27.01 -21.22
C ALA A 326 2.35 27.35 -20.24
N LYS A 327 2.04 26.41 -19.33
CA LYS A 327 0.98 26.60 -18.33
C LYS A 327 1.36 27.66 -17.30
N THR A 328 2.64 27.72 -16.89
CA THR A 328 3.15 28.78 -16.01
C THR A 328 3.07 30.15 -16.65
N LEU A 329 3.52 30.32 -17.90
CA LEU A 329 3.46 31.61 -18.58
C LEU A 329 2.02 32.09 -18.78
N LEU A 330 1.10 31.18 -19.14
CA LEU A 330 -0.33 31.49 -19.23
C LEU A 330 -0.89 31.95 -17.87
N LEU A 331 -0.63 31.20 -16.79
CA LEU A 331 -1.11 31.54 -15.45
C LEU A 331 -0.54 32.89 -14.97
N LEU A 332 0.76 33.10 -15.16
CA LEU A 332 1.45 34.34 -14.82
C LEU A 332 0.84 35.54 -15.53
N THR A 333 0.55 35.40 -16.82
CA THR A 333 -0.08 36.45 -17.64
C THR A 333 -1.48 36.80 -17.13
N LEU A 334 -2.28 35.79 -16.76
CA LEU A 334 -3.61 36.00 -16.20
C LEU A 334 -3.56 36.69 -14.83
N LEU A 335 -2.70 36.21 -13.92
CA LEU A 335 -2.55 36.75 -12.56
C LEU A 335 -2.09 38.22 -12.58
N ARG A 336 -1.05 38.54 -13.36
CA ARG A 336 -0.59 39.93 -13.53
C ARG A 336 -1.66 40.80 -14.19
N GLY A 337 -2.40 40.25 -15.15
CA GLY A 337 -3.51 40.94 -15.82
C GLY A 337 -4.67 41.32 -14.88
N ILE A 338 -4.86 40.61 -13.77
CA ILE A 338 -5.82 40.93 -12.71
C ILE A 338 -5.19 41.70 -11.53
N GLY A 339 -3.94 42.15 -11.65
CA GLY A 339 -3.25 42.97 -10.65
C GLY A 339 -2.64 42.18 -9.49
N ILE A 340 -2.39 40.88 -9.66
CA ILE A 340 -1.75 40.04 -8.64
C ILE A 340 -0.25 39.99 -8.88
N GLU A 341 0.52 40.27 -7.82
CA GLU A 341 1.97 40.10 -7.84
C GLU A 341 2.31 38.60 -7.96
N ALA A 342 2.95 38.23 -9.06
CA ALA A 342 3.30 36.86 -9.37
C ALA A 342 4.61 36.79 -10.14
N GLU A 343 5.39 35.74 -9.87
CA GLU A 343 6.65 35.44 -10.56
C GLU A 343 6.79 33.93 -10.84
N PRO A 344 7.53 33.55 -11.90
CA PRO A 344 7.87 32.16 -12.15
C PRO A 344 8.96 31.69 -11.17
N VAL A 345 8.91 30.43 -10.79
CA VAL A 345 9.93 29.76 -9.98
C VAL A 345 10.32 28.44 -10.64
N LEU A 346 11.62 28.20 -10.82
CA LEU A 346 12.14 26.92 -11.29
C LEU A 346 12.24 25.95 -10.11
N ALA A 347 11.89 24.69 -10.35
CA ALA A 347 11.82 23.66 -9.34
C ALA A 347 12.40 22.34 -9.88
N SER A 348 12.84 21.48 -8.96
CA SER A 348 13.07 20.06 -9.27
C SER A 348 11.95 19.24 -8.68
N SER A 349 11.31 18.42 -9.52
CA SER A 349 10.20 17.54 -9.17
C SER A 349 10.63 16.38 -8.26
N THR A 350 11.91 16.01 -8.31
CA THR A 350 12.46 14.84 -7.59
C THR A 350 13.72 15.14 -6.78
N MET A 351 14.48 16.19 -7.10
CA MET A 351 15.79 16.48 -6.51
C MET A 351 15.83 17.80 -5.72
N GLY A 352 14.68 18.28 -5.26
CA GLY A 352 14.52 19.61 -4.68
C GLY A 352 15.43 19.95 -3.50
N ASP A 353 15.66 19.01 -2.59
CA ASP A 353 16.57 19.15 -1.44
C ASP A 353 18.06 19.03 -1.82
N PHE A 354 18.35 18.46 -2.98
CA PHE A 354 19.69 18.29 -3.53
C PHE A 354 20.14 19.48 -4.40
N VAL A 355 19.21 20.29 -4.91
CA VAL A 355 19.52 21.50 -5.72
C VAL A 355 20.59 22.41 -5.08
N PRO A 356 20.57 22.72 -3.77
CA PRO A 356 21.61 23.55 -3.14
C PRO A 356 23.02 22.99 -3.26
N GLU A 357 23.16 21.67 -3.42
CA GLU A 357 24.45 21.00 -3.60
C GLU A 357 24.88 20.92 -5.08
N ARG A 358 24.06 21.34 -6.03
CA ARG A 358 24.40 21.33 -7.45
C ARG A 358 25.11 22.62 -7.87
N LEU A 359 25.79 22.59 -9.02
CA LEU A 359 26.27 23.82 -9.64
C LEU A 359 25.09 24.67 -10.15
N PRO A 360 25.21 26.02 -10.11
CA PRO A 360 24.27 26.89 -10.80
C PRO A 360 24.12 26.47 -12.26
N SER A 361 22.94 26.00 -12.62
CA SER A 361 22.63 25.51 -13.97
C SER A 361 21.11 25.46 -14.14
N VAL A 362 20.64 25.58 -15.37
CA VAL A 362 19.21 25.35 -15.67
C VAL A 362 18.90 23.85 -15.57
N ALA A 363 19.88 22.99 -15.86
CA ALA A 363 19.79 21.53 -15.70
C ALA A 363 19.59 21.05 -14.25
N ALA A 364 19.65 21.96 -13.27
CA ALA A 364 19.26 21.69 -11.89
C ALA A 364 17.74 21.54 -11.71
N PHE A 365 16.95 22.01 -12.67
CA PHE A 365 15.50 22.12 -12.60
C PHE A 365 14.85 21.37 -13.77
N ASP A 366 13.75 20.68 -13.49
CA ASP A 366 12.94 19.94 -14.48
C ASP A 366 11.48 20.45 -14.51
N HIS A 367 11.15 21.43 -13.66
CA HIS A 367 9.80 21.95 -13.49
C HIS A 367 9.78 23.48 -13.28
N VAL A 368 8.63 24.09 -13.53
CA VAL A 368 8.38 25.51 -13.27
C VAL A 368 6.92 25.72 -12.86
N LEU A 369 6.71 26.61 -11.90
CA LEU A 369 5.39 27.01 -11.39
C LEU A 369 5.35 28.51 -11.07
N VAL A 370 4.22 29.00 -10.56
CA VAL A 370 4.05 30.41 -10.16
C VAL A 370 4.12 30.54 -8.64
N ARG A 371 4.88 31.53 -8.16
CA ARG A 371 4.78 32.05 -6.80
C ARG A 371 4.03 33.37 -6.83
N ALA A 372 2.97 33.50 -6.04
CA ALA A 372 2.16 34.71 -5.96
C ALA A 372 2.13 35.26 -4.54
N THR A 373 2.06 36.59 -4.40
CA THR A 373 1.87 37.28 -3.12
C THR A 373 0.45 37.82 -3.08
N ILE A 374 -0.38 37.31 -2.17
CA ILE A 374 -1.78 37.71 -2.04
C ILE A 374 -2.08 37.96 -0.57
N ASP A 375 -2.59 39.15 -0.23
CA ASP A 375 -2.93 39.54 1.14
C ASP A 375 -1.77 39.34 2.16
N GLY A 376 -0.53 39.45 1.68
CA GLY A 376 0.69 39.22 2.47
C GLY A 376 1.12 37.74 2.61
N GLU A 377 0.33 36.81 2.07
CA GLU A 377 0.63 35.38 2.04
C GLU A 377 1.37 35.00 0.75
N THR A 378 2.35 34.10 0.85
CA THR A 378 3.00 33.49 -0.32
C THR A 378 2.25 32.23 -0.72
N LEU A 379 1.74 32.19 -1.95
CA LEU A 379 1.01 31.05 -2.51
C LEU A 379 1.83 30.40 -3.63
N TRP A 380 1.79 29.07 -3.67
CA TRP A 380 2.47 28.25 -4.67
C TRP A 380 1.44 27.68 -5.64
N MET A 381 1.40 28.22 -6.86
CA MET A 381 0.35 27.95 -7.83
C MET A 381 0.93 27.15 -9.01
N ASP A 382 0.70 25.85 -9.01
CA ASP A 382 1.16 24.96 -10.08
C ASP A 382 0.05 24.73 -11.11
N GLY A 383 0.19 25.35 -12.28
CA GLY A 383 -0.75 25.18 -13.39
C GLY A 383 -0.77 23.75 -13.96
N THR A 384 0.25 22.94 -13.71
CA THR A 384 0.33 21.54 -14.16
C THR A 384 -0.36 20.56 -13.21
N GLY A 385 -0.58 20.98 -11.97
CA GLY A 385 -1.36 20.24 -10.99
C GLY A 385 -2.82 20.08 -11.43
N SER A 386 -3.61 19.39 -10.60
CA SER A 386 -5.00 19.13 -10.89
C SER A 386 -5.88 19.26 -9.65
N GLY A 387 -7.07 19.84 -9.84
CA GLY A 387 -8.12 19.87 -8.84
C GLY A 387 -7.91 20.86 -7.69
N ALA A 388 -6.95 21.79 -7.78
CA ALA A 388 -6.80 22.83 -6.78
C ALA A 388 -8.02 23.77 -6.81
N ARG A 389 -8.55 24.10 -5.64
CA ARG A 389 -9.62 25.09 -5.44
C ARG A 389 -9.18 26.14 -4.42
N ILE A 390 -10.03 27.15 -4.18
CA ILE A 390 -9.71 28.27 -3.29
C ILE A 390 -9.26 27.84 -1.88
N ASP A 391 -9.85 26.75 -1.37
CA ASP A 391 -9.53 26.18 -0.06
C ASP A 391 -8.14 25.53 0.00
N ASP A 392 -7.57 25.15 -1.15
CA ASP A 392 -6.29 24.43 -1.25
C ASP A 392 -5.12 25.36 -1.59
N LEU A 393 -5.39 26.65 -1.85
CA LEU A 393 -4.36 27.59 -2.34
C LEU A 393 -3.19 27.81 -1.39
N SER A 394 -3.37 27.54 -0.09
CA SER A 394 -2.30 27.64 0.90
C SER A 394 -1.45 26.36 0.97
N ASP A 395 -1.78 25.31 0.21
CA ASP A 395 -0.98 24.09 0.19
C ASP A 395 0.38 24.32 -0.48
N THR A 396 1.40 23.63 0.03
CA THR A 396 2.78 23.81 -0.41
C THR A 396 3.24 22.59 -1.21
N PRO A 397 3.77 22.75 -2.44
CA PRO A 397 4.24 21.62 -3.23
C PRO A 397 5.55 21.07 -2.67
N PRO A 398 5.81 19.75 -2.83
CA PRO A 398 6.97 19.09 -2.23
C PRO A 398 8.26 19.27 -3.06
N PHE A 399 8.52 20.47 -3.59
CA PHE A 399 9.69 20.74 -4.43
C PHE A 399 10.94 21.14 -3.65
N GLY A 400 10.89 21.23 -2.33
CA GLY A 400 12.06 21.55 -1.48
C GLY A 400 12.60 22.95 -1.75
N THR A 401 13.63 23.07 -2.60
CA THR A 401 14.26 24.34 -2.96
C THR A 401 13.94 24.75 -4.39
N VAL A 402 13.57 26.02 -4.58
CA VAL A 402 13.24 26.61 -5.88
C VAL A 402 14.09 27.83 -6.19
N LEU A 403 14.12 28.25 -7.46
CA LEU A 403 14.78 29.47 -7.92
C LEU A 403 13.76 30.45 -8.49
N PRO A 404 13.47 31.59 -7.83
CA PRO A 404 12.70 32.66 -8.43
C PRO A 404 13.36 33.20 -9.69
N VAL A 405 12.56 33.49 -10.71
CA VAL A 405 13.04 33.94 -12.02
C VAL A 405 12.80 35.45 -12.16
N ARG A 406 13.87 36.23 -12.02
CA ARG A 406 13.86 37.70 -11.98
C ARG A 406 14.91 38.32 -12.89
N THR A 407 14.59 39.46 -13.50
CA THR A 407 15.53 40.27 -14.30
C THR A 407 16.69 40.83 -13.49
N ALA A 408 16.50 41.06 -12.19
CA ALA A 408 17.56 41.44 -11.26
C ALA A 408 18.43 40.24 -10.80
N GLY A 409 18.01 39.01 -11.09
CA GLY A 409 18.55 37.79 -10.48
C GLY A 409 17.92 37.48 -9.12
N ALA A 410 18.00 36.22 -8.71
CA ALA A 410 17.57 35.74 -7.40
C ALA A 410 18.46 34.59 -6.94
N ASP A 411 18.54 34.40 -5.63
CA ASP A 411 19.13 33.21 -5.03
C ASP A 411 18.06 32.11 -4.83
N LEU A 412 18.53 30.90 -4.52
CA LEU A 412 17.67 29.79 -4.15
C LEU A 412 16.80 30.14 -2.93
N LEU A 413 15.57 29.62 -2.93
CA LEU A 413 14.58 29.83 -1.91
C LEU A 413 13.99 28.48 -1.47
N PRO A 414 14.05 28.12 -0.17
CA PRO A 414 13.34 26.95 0.33
C PRO A 414 11.83 27.20 0.38
N ILE A 415 11.05 26.19 0.01
CA ILE A 415 9.61 26.12 0.28
C ILE A 415 9.44 25.65 1.72
N GLN A 416 8.79 26.46 2.54
CA GLN A 416 8.37 26.03 3.87
C GLN A 416 7.14 25.15 3.72
N THR A 417 7.22 23.91 4.21
CA THR A 417 6.10 22.97 4.17
C THR A 417 5.29 23.01 5.46
N HIS A 418 3.99 22.73 5.36
CA HIS A 418 3.10 22.52 6.49
C HIS A 418 1.99 21.55 6.11
N ALA A 419 1.15 21.17 7.08
CA ALA A 419 -0.03 20.37 6.82
C ALA A 419 -0.96 21.09 5.83
N ASN A 420 -1.53 20.36 4.87
CA ASN A 420 -2.45 20.92 3.88
C ASN A 420 -3.67 21.55 4.58
N ALA A 421 -4.32 22.51 3.93
CA ALA A 421 -5.52 23.16 4.46
C ALA A 421 -6.64 22.12 4.70
N ARG A 422 -6.85 21.22 3.75
CA ARG A 422 -7.83 20.14 3.81
C ARG A 422 -7.17 18.77 3.63
N PRO A 423 -7.73 17.70 4.21
CA PRO A 423 -7.24 16.35 3.94
C PRO A 423 -7.49 15.97 2.47
N ILE A 424 -6.51 15.30 1.87
CA ILE A 424 -6.59 14.74 0.53
C ILE A 424 -7.63 13.60 0.49
N ILE A 425 -7.79 12.88 1.61
CA ILE A 425 -8.82 11.85 1.80
C ILE A 425 -9.55 12.11 3.13
N ASP A 426 -10.86 12.33 3.08
CA ASP A 426 -11.73 12.45 4.25
C ASP A 426 -12.73 11.29 4.28
N ILE A 427 -12.61 10.40 5.26
CA ILE A 427 -13.43 9.20 5.43
C ILE A 427 -14.34 9.40 6.63
N ALA A 428 -15.63 9.16 6.46
CA ALA A 428 -16.61 9.09 7.52
C ALA A 428 -17.35 7.74 7.46
N ILE A 429 -17.43 7.07 8.60
CA ILE A 429 -18.16 5.80 8.77
C ILE A 429 -19.16 5.98 9.91
N GLU A 430 -20.42 5.72 9.64
CA GLU A 430 -21.46 5.54 10.64
C GLU A 430 -21.74 4.05 10.77
N ALA A 431 -21.71 3.50 11.98
CA ALA A 431 -21.90 2.08 12.24
C ALA A 431 -22.98 1.86 13.32
N ASP A 432 -23.88 0.92 13.08
CA ASP A 432 -24.89 0.45 14.02
C ASP A 432 -24.47 -0.90 14.64
N GLU A 433 -24.18 -0.86 15.94
CA GLU A 433 -23.94 -2.04 16.78
C GLU A 433 -24.91 -2.08 17.97
N SER A 434 -26.06 -1.40 17.86
CA SER A 434 -26.99 -1.17 18.97
C SER A 434 -27.70 -2.42 19.52
N GLY A 435 -27.70 -3.54 18.80
CA GLY A 435 -28.28 -4.80 19.25
C GLY A 435 -27.29 -5.64 20.04
N SER A 436 -26.13 -5.94 19.45
CA SER A 436 -25.07 -6.69 20.11
C SER A 436 -23.73 -6.47 19.41
N ILE A 437 -22.67 -6.36 20.21
CA ILE A 437 -21.27 -6.32 19.72
C ILE A 437 -20.83 -7.61 19.03
N ARG A 438 -21.61 -8.69 19.15
CA ARG A 438 -21.34 -9.99 18.51
C ARG A 438 -22.04 -10.18 17.18
N LEU A 439 -22.90 -9.24 16.79
CA LEU A 439 -23.49 -9.19 15.46
C LEU A 439 -22.57 -8.40 14.50
N PRO A 440 -22.68 -8.61 13.17
CA PRO A 440 -22.03 -7.76 12.19
C PRO A 440 -22.41 -6.29 12.37
N SER A 441 -21.46 -5.39 12.13
CA SER A 441 -21.71 -3.95 12.13
C SER A 441 -22.39 -3.57 10.81
N VAL A 442 -23.55 -2.94 10.87
CA VAL A 442 -24.18 -2.34 9.69
C VAL A 442 -23.61 -0.94 9.54
N PHE A 443 -23.17 -0.55 8.35
CA PHE A 443 -22.49 0.72 8.17
C PHE A 443 -22.96 1.52 6.95
N ASP A 444 -22.83 2.83 7.07
CA ASP A 444 -22.82 3.80 5.99
C ASP A 444 -21.45 4.49 5.97
N ALA A 445 -20.80 4.52 4.82
CA ALA A 445 -19.46 5.07 4.68
C ALA A 445 -19.39 6.04 3.50
N VAL A 446 -18.71 7.17 3.71
CA VAL A 446 -18.44 8.20 2.70
C VAL A 446 -16.96 8.53 2.72
N ALA A 447 -16.32 8.55 1.54
CA ALA A 447 -14.96 9.03 1.37
C ALA A 447 -14.93 10.15 0.33
N VAL A 448 -14.36 11.29 0.68
CA VAL A 448 -14.15 12.42 -0.23
C VAL A 448 -12.67 12.54 -0.55
N LEU A 449 -12.32 12.30 -1.82
CA LEU A 449 -10.97 12.45 -2.33
C LEU A 449 -10.81 13.80 -3.03
N ARG A 450 -9.61 14.38 -2.95
CA ARG A 450 -9.27 15.69 -3.53
C ARG A 450 -7.97 15.65 -4.33
N GLY A 451 -7.75 16.68 -5.16
CA GLY A 451 -6.48 16.92 -5.84
C GLY A 451 -6.03 15.75 -6.74
N PRO A 452 -4.74 15.38 -6.71
CA PRO A 452 -4.23 14.26 -7.51
C PRO A 452 -4.92 12.93 -7.24
N ALA A 453 -5.34 12.65 -6.00
CA ALA A 453 -6.03 11.41 -5.65
C ALA A 453 -7.42 11.31 -6.33
N ALA A 454 -8.20 12.40 -6.30
CA ALA A 454 -9.46 12.49 -7.03
C ALA A 454 -9.23 12.37 -8.55
N SER A 455 -8.22 13.08 -9.06
CA SER A 455 -7.91 13.11 -10.49
C SER A 455 -7.56 11.73 -11.04
N MET A 456 -6.75 10.96 -10.30
CA MET A 456 -6.40 9.59 -10.66
C MET A 456 -7.62 8.69 -10.74
N ILE A 457 -8.52 8.77 -9.75
CA ILE A 457 -9.78 8.00 -9.77
C ILE A 457 -10.64 8.44 -10.95
N ASN A 458 -10.75 9.73 -11.23
CA ASN A 458 -11.60 10.25 -12.30
C ASN A 458 -11.17 9.77 -13.69
N VAL A 459 -9.86 9.69 -13.93
CA VAL A 459 -9.32 9.11 -15.17
C VAL A 459 -9.69 7.63 -15.28
N ALA A 460 -9.52 6.86 -14.20
CA ALA A 460 -9.90 5.45 -14.19
C ALA A 460 -11.40 5.28 -14.45
N LEU A 461 -12.26 6.02 -13.74
CA LEU A 461 -13.72 5.95 -13.90
C LEU A 461 -14.17 6.11 -15.36
N GLY A 462 -13.53 7.00 -16.13
CA GLY A 462 -13.85 7.20 -17.55
C GLY A 462 -13.66 5.96 -18.42
N GLN A 463 -12.87 4.99 -17.98
CA GLN A 463 -12.57 3.74 -18.70
C GLN A 463 -13.34 2.52 -18.17
N LEU A 464 -13.96 2.64 -16.99
CA LEU A 464 -14.61 1.53 -16.30
C LEU A 464 -16.11 1.49 -16.58
N ASP A 465 -16.63 0.28 -16.81
CA ASP A 465 -18.07 0.01 -16.82
C ASP A 465 -18.68 0.11 -15.41
N ALA A 466 -20.00 0.00 -15.31
CA ALA A 466 -20.72 0.13 -14.03
C ALA A 466 -20.26 -0.90 -12.98
N LYS A 467 -19.98 -2.14 -13.39
CA LYS A 467 -19.54 -3.22 -12.49
C LYS A 467 -18.13 -2.94 -11.99
N GLN A 468 -17.21 -2.62 -12.88
CA GLN A 468 -15.83 -2.29 -12.54
C GLN A 468 -15.72 -1.06 -11.63
N ARG A 469 -16.58 -0.03 -11.83
CA ARG A 469 -16.68 1.12 -10.92
C ARG A 469 -17.14 0.71 -9.53
N ALA A 470 -18.15 -0.15 -9.43
CA ALA A 470 -18.62 -0.68 -8.16
C ALA A 470 -17.52 -1.49 -7.45
N ASP A 471 -16.80 -2.35 -8.17
CA ASP A 471 -15.69 -3.15 -7.63
C ASP A 471 -14.53 -2.29 -7.13
N MET A 472 -14.22 -1.19 -7.83
CA MET A 472 -13.24 -0.20 -7.37
C MET A 472 -13.65 0.43 -6.03
N VAL A 473 -14.92 0.82 -5.87
CA VAL A 473 -15.44 1.39 -4.62
C VAL A 473 -15.42 0.34 -3.49
N ARG A 474 -15.86 -0.89 -3.76
CA ARG A 474 -15.77 -2.02 -2.80
C ARG A 474 -14.32 -2.22 -2.36
N GLY A 475 -13.38 -2.30 -3.30
CA GLY A 475 -11.96 -2.48 -3.01
C GLY A 475 -11.36 -1.35 -2.18
N PHE A 476 -11.79 -0.10 -2.41
CA PHE A 476 -11.42 1.02 -1.54
C PHE A 476 -11.88 0.77 -0.10
N PHE A 477 -13.17 0.48 0.12
CA PHE A 477 -13.73 0.30 1.45
C PHE A 477 -13.29 -1.00 2.15
N VAL A 478 -12.97 -2.06 1.41
CA VAL A 478 -12.38 -3.29 1.97
C VAL A 478 -11.02 -3.00 2.61
N ARG A 479 -10.18 -2.15 2.00
CA ARG A 479 -8.92 -1.70 2.65
C ARG A 479 -9.20 -0.87 3.91
N GLN A 480 -10.31 -0.13 3.93
CA GLN A 480 -10.68 0.73 5.07
C GLN A 480 -11.46 0.02 6.18
N MET A 481 -12.05 -1.15 5.97
CA MET A 481 -12.93 -1.78 6.97
C MET A 481 -12.74 -3.29 7.11
N GLY A 482 -11.97 -3.92 6.22
CA GLY A 482 -11.88 -5.37 6.10
C GLY A 482 -12.99 -5.96 5.22
N GLN A 483 -13.04 -7.29 5.18
CA GLN A 483 -14.00 -8.02 4.36
C GLN A 483 -15.44 -7.68 4.76
N SER A 484 -16.26 -7.31 3.78
CA SER A 484 -17.59 -6.74 3.98
C SER A 484 -18.53 -7.16 2.86
N GLN A 485 -19.83 -7.26 3.16
CA GLN A 485 -20.88 -7.46 2.17
C GLN A 485 -21.54 -6.11 1.89
N PHE A 486 -21.45 -5.66 0.63
CA PHE A 486 -21.93 -4.35 0.22
C PHE A 486 -23.28 -4.46 -0.46
N SER A 487 -24.26 -3.74 0.05
CA SER A 487 -25.60 -3.64 -0.54
C SER A 487 -25.72 -2.46 -1.49
N ASP A 488 -24.95 -1.39 -1.25
CA ASP A 488 -24.89 -0.24 -2.15
C ASP A 488 -23.46 0.27 -2.21
N VAL A 489 -23.02 0.60 -3.42
CA VAL A 489 -21.81 1.38 -3.64
C VAL A 489 -22.07 2.41 -4.72
N SER A 490 -21.52 3.61 -4.55
CA SER A 490 -21.58 4.63 -5.58
C SER A 490 -20.34 5.49 -5.59
N VAL A 491 -20.11 6.12 -6.73
CA VAL A 491 -19.03 7.07 -6.95
C VAL A 491 -19.59 8.25 -7.72
N ALA A 492 -19.33 9.45 -7.22
CA ALA A 492 -19.77 10.70 -7.84
C ALA A 492 -18.60 11.68 -7.94
N MET A 493 -18.48 12.31 -9.09
CA MET A 493 -17.52 13.38 -9.34
C MET A 493 -18.22 14.73 -9.18
N ASP A 494 -17.57 15.68 -8.52
CA ASP A 494 -18.02 17.07 -8.45
C ASP A 494 -16.95 17.96 -9.09
N ALA A 495 -17.26 18.51 -10.26
CA ALA A 495 -16.37 19.40 -11.00
C ALA A 495 -16.19 20.76 -10.32
N ALA A 496 -17.18 21.25 -9.58
CA ALA A 496 -17.11 22.55 -8.91
C ALA A 496 -16.09 22.49 -7.77
N THR A 497 -16.16 21.43 -6.96
CA THR A 497 -15.25 21.23 -5.83
C THR A 497 -13.98 20.43 -6.18
N ALA A 498 -13.88 19.91 -7.41
CA ALA A 498 -12.84 18.98 -7.86
C ALA A 498 -12.65 17.76 -6.94
N THR A 499 -13.77 17.21 -6.48
CA THR A 499 -13.76 16.06 -5.57
C THR A 499 -14.36 14.81 -6.20
N THR A 500 -13.94 13.67 -5.66
CA THR A 500 -14.55 12.37 -5.96
C THR A 500 -15.08 11.79 -4.67
N THR A 501 -16.39 11.61 -4.60
CA THR A 501 -17.07 11.06 -3.43
C THR A 501 -17.38 9.59 -3.68
N LEU A 502 -16.83 8.71 -2.85
CA LEU A 502 -17.16 7.29 -2.80
C LEU A 502 -18.15 7.08 -1.66
N LYS A 503 -19.19 6.27 -1.88
CA LYS A 503 -20.13 5.87 -0.83
C LYS A 503 -20.31 4.37 -0.81
N ALA A 504 -20.51 3.82 0.38
CA ALA A 504 -20.83 2.42 0.57
C ALA A 504 -21.84 2.24 1.71
N HIS A 505 -22.79 1.32 1.53
CA HIS A 505 -23.66 0.79 2.58
C HIS A 505 -23.49 -0.73 2.62
N GLY A 506 -23.49 -1.31 3.81
CA GLY A 506 -23.36 -2.75 3.94
C GLY A 506 -23.18 -3.25 5.36
N VAL A 507 -22.68 -4.49 5.45
CA VAL A 507 -22.35 -5.14 6.71
C VAL A 507 -20.90 -5.61 6.72
N THR A 508 -20.24 -5.43 7.85
CA THR A 508 -18.87 -5.89 8.07
C THR A 508 -18.77 -6.71 9.35
N THR A 509 -17.78 -7.60 9.41
CA THR A 509 -17.56 -8.46 10.58
C THR A 509 -17.27 -7.63 11.83
N THR A 510 -17.67 -8.11 13.00
CA THR A 510 -17.42 -7.41 14.26
C THR A 510 -15.92 -7.28 14.55
N PRO A 511 -15.41 -6.06 14.81
CA PRO A 511 -14.00 -5.84 15.18
C PRO A 511 -13.73 -6.09 16.68
N TRP A 512 -14.73 -6.50 17.46
CA TRP A 512 -14.58 -6.76 18.90
C TRP A 512 -13.84 -8.07 19.17
N ARG A 513 -12.83 -8.00 20.04
CA ARG A 513 -12.02 -9.15 20.49
C ARG A 513 -12.21 -9.36 21.99
N LEU A 514 -12.22 -10.62 22.41
CA LEU A 514 -12.25 -10.95 23.84
C LEU A 514 -10.82 -11.01 24.34
N GLU A 515 -10.45 -10.10 25.23
CA GLU A 515 -9.11 -9.91 25.78
C GLU A 515 -9.23 -9.73 27.30
N ASP A 516 -8.52 -10.55 28.08
CA ASP A 516 -8.60 -10.55 29.55
C ASP A 516 -10.04 -10.57 30.08
N ASN A 517 -10.87 -11.48 29.54
CA ASN A 517 -12.29 -11.66 29.86
C ASN A 517 -13.18 -10.43 29.62
N ARG A 518 -12.73 -9.46 28.81
CA ARG A 518 -13.50 -8.28 28.40
C ARG A 518 -13.46 -8.10 26.90
N TYR A 519 -14.59 -7.72 26.32
CA TYR A 519 -14.61 -7.37 24.90
C TYR A 519 -13.99 -5.99 24.70
N ARG A 520 -13.00 -5.91 23.82
CA ARG A 520 -12.26 -4.70 23.47
C ARG A 520 -12.28 -4.49 21.97
N ARG A 521 -12.27 -3.23 21.55
CA ARG A 521 -12.20 -2.81 20.14
C ARG A 521 -11.30 -1.59 20.01
N GLY A 522 -10.37 -1.60 19.06
CA GLY A 522 -9.65 -0.39 18.65
C GLY A 522 -10.54 0.56 17.84
N ILE A 523 -10.48 1.86 18.14
CA ILE A 523 -11.34 2.87 17.51
C ILE A 523 -10.55 3.73 16.50
N GLY A 524 -9.31 4.10 16.81
CA GLY A 524 -8.43 4.91 15.96
C GLY A 524 -7.60 4.06 14.98
N ARG A 525 -7.08 4.70 13.93
CA ARG A 525 -6.23 4.04 12.91
C ARG A 525 -4.87 4.72 12.75
N GLY A 526 -4.83 6.05 12.77
CA GLY A 526 -3.70 6.83 12.26
C GLY A 526 -2.36 6.45 12.90
N VAL A 527 -2.29 6.45 14.24
CA VAL A 527 -1.02 6.19 14.96
C VAL A 527 -0.52 4.76 14.80
N ASN A 528 -1.43 3.79 14.68
CA ASN A 528 -1.08 2.38 14.53
C ASN A 528 -0.59 2.04 13.11
N ASP A 529 -0.93 2.88 12.13
CA ASP A 529 -0.48 2.73 10.75
C ASP A 529 0.91 3.36 10.49
N ILE A 530 1.45 4.13 11.46
CA ILE A 530 2.79 4.72 11.36
C ILE A 530 3.86 3.67 11.73
N SER A 531 4.80 3.46 10.82
CA SER A 531 6.04 2.70 11.07
C SER A 531 7.24 3.65 11.06
N PHE A 532 8.01 3.68 12.15
CA PHE A 532 9.20 4.53 12.27
C PHE A 532 10.37 3.77 12.90
N ALA A 533 11.18 3.14 12.05
CA ALA A 533 12.32 2.34 12.47
C ALA A 533 13.62 2.65 11.69
N PRO A 534 14.02 3.93 11.55
CA PRO A 534 15.23 4.30 10.80
C PRO A 534 16.52 3.74 11.43
N ASP A 535 17.39 3.08 10.65
CA ASP A 535 18.67 2.59 11.17
C ASP A 535 19.68 3.74 11.29
N ARG A 536 20.02 4.10 12.53
CA ARG A 536 21.08 5.07 12.88
C ARG A 536 22.12 4.46 13.82
N GLY A 537 22.17 3.12 13.90
CA GLY A 537 23.13 2.41 14.74
C GLY A 537 24.52 2.29 14.10
N ARG A 538 24.62 2.48 12.78
CA ARG A 538 25.90 2.43 12.06
C ARG A 538 26.67 3.75 12.26
N PRO A 539 27.98 3.73 12.57
CA PRO A 539 28.77 4.95 12.73
C PRO A 539 28.72 5.89 11.51
N ALA A 540 28.61 5.35 10.30
CA ALA A 540 28.50 6.13 9.07
C ALA A 540 27.16 6.87 8.91
N TRP A 541 26.13 6.48 9.66
CA TRP A 541 24.76 6.99 9.53
C TRP A 541 24.29 7.81 10.73
N ILE A 542 25.10 7.89 11.79
CA ILE A 542 24.67 8.42 13.11
C ILE A 542 24.19 9.88 13.07
N ASP A 543 24.69 10.67 12.12
CA ASP A 543 24.34 12.09 11.96
C ASP A 543 23.41 12.36 10.76
N ILE A 544 22.98 11.32 10.03
CA ILE A 544 22.15 11.48 8.84
C ILE A 544 20.68 11.67 9.26
N PRO A 545 20.01 12.77 8.90
CA PRO A 545 18.60 12.97 9.21
C PRO A 545 17.69 11.94 8.50
N VAL A 546 16.44 11.87 8.94
CA VAL A 546 15.40 11.03 8.35
C VAL A 546 14.49 11.92 7.51
N ALA A 547 14.37 11.61 6.23
CA ALA A 547 13.37 12.19 5.34
C ALA A 547 11.98 11.66 5.71
N THR A 548 11.01 12.56 5.78
CA THR A 548 9.62 12.20 6.08
C THR A 548 8.75 12.37 4.83
N PRO A 549 7.57 11.70 4.77
CA PRO A 549 6.69 11.83 3.61
C PRO A 549 6.29 13.28 3.34
N PRO A 550 6.11 13.69 2.07
CA PRO A 550 5.69 15.05 1.72
C PRO A 550 4.33 15.39 2.32
N PRO A 551 3.96 16.69 2.39
CA PRO A 551 2.66 17.13 2.91
C PRO A 551 1.47 16.37 2.32
N SER A 552 0.73 15.67 3.18
CA SER A 552 -0.47 14.90 2.83
C SER A 552 -1.32 14.69 4.07
N GLY A 553 -2.64 14.90 3.92
CA GLY A 553 -3.59 14.80 5.03
C GLY A 553 -4.64 13.72 4.81
N VAL A 554 -4.90 12.91 5.83
CA VAL A 554 -6.03 11.97 5.89
C VAL A 554 -6.85 12.26 7.14
N ARG A 555 -8.17 12.29 7.00
CA ARG A 555 -9.11 12.39 8.11
C ARG A 555 -10.00 11.17 8.16
N TYR A 556 -10.16 10.60 9.34
CA TYR A 556 -10.99 9.46 9.64
C TYR A 556 -11.99 9.82 10.73
N ARG A 557 -13.27 9.65 10.42
CA ARG A 557 -14.39 9.86 11.35
C ARG A 557 -15.16 8.57 11.51
N LEU A 558 -15.46 8.22 12.76
CA LEU A 558 -16.28 7.06 13.10
C LEU A 558 -17.36 7.49 14.08
N THR A 559 -18.62 7.25 13.72
CA THR A 559 -19.77 7.34 14.62
C THR A 559 -20.31 5.95 14.84
N LEU A 560 -20.36 5.49 16.09
CA LEU A 560 -20.76 4.14 16.45
C LEU A 560 -21.90 4.14 17.48
N ARG A 561 -23.00 3.47 17.15
CA ARG A 561 -24.14 3.25 18.06
C ARG A 561 -23.92 1.97 18.85
N LEU A 562 -23.96 2.06 20.19
CA LEU A 562 -23.65 0.96 21.09
C LEU A 562 -24.91 0.32 21.71
N PRO A 563 -24.84 -0.96 22.12
CA PRO A 563 -25.91 -1.61 22.89
C PRO A 563 -26.25 -0.87 24.18
N ASP A 564 -27.50 -1.03 24.63
CA ASP A 564 -28.01 -0.52 25.90
C ASP A 564 -27.72 0.98 26.14
N GLY A 565 -27.71 1.78 25.06
CA GLY A 565 -27.39 3.21 25.14
C GLY A 565 -25.96 3.49 25.63
N GLY A 566 -25.02 2.56 25.40
CA GLY A 566 -23.63 2.67 25.83
C GLY A 566 -23.40 2.46 27.33
N LYS A 567 -24.40 1.96 28.08
CA LYS A 567 -24.27 1.75 29.52
C LYS A 567 -23.16 0.75 29.85
N GLY A 568 -22.19 1.18 30.67
CA GLY A 568 -21.07 0.35 31.13
C GLY A 568 -19.94 0.16 30.11
N TYR A 569 -20.02 0.83 28.96
CA TYR A 569 -18.90 0.94 28.02
C TYR A 569 -17.91 2.00 28.51
N VAL A 570 -16.62 1.72 28.38
CA VAL A 570 -15.56 2.59 28.89
C VAL A 570 -14.53 2.83 27.79
N LEU A 571 -14.06 4.07 27.69
CA LEU A 571 -12.94 4.45 26.85
C LEU A 571 -11.63 4.34 27.64
N GLU A 572 -10.66 3.65 27.06
CA GLU A 572 -9.29 3.54 27.55
C GLU A 572 -8.32 4.12 26.52
N GLY A 573 -7.19 4.66 26.99
CA GLY A 573 -6.21 5.34 26.14
C GLY A 573 -6.52 6.82 25.92
N ASP A 574 -5.68 7.48 25.14
CA ASP A 574 -5.74 8.92 24.94
C ASP A 574 -6.86 9.31 23.97
N GLN A 575 -7.86 10.00 24.50
CA GLN A 575 -9.02 10.44 23.74
C GLN A 575 -8.74 11.70 22.92
N ASN A 576 -8.02 12.66 23.52
CA ASN A 576 -7.70 13.94 22.90
C ASN A 576 -6.20 14.03 22.70
N VAL A 577 -5.77 14.04 21.45
CA VAL A 577 -4.35 14.11 21.07
C VAL A 577 -4.15 15.24 20.09
N SER A 578 -3.13 16.05 20.31
CA SER A 578 -2.66 17.05 19.36
C SER A 578 -1.14 17.10 19.47
N GLN A 579 -0.44 16.29 18.70
CA GLN A 579 1.02 16.17 18.78
C GLN A 579 1.64 15.83 17.42
N SER A 580 2.95 16.06 17.31
CA SER A 580 3.77 15.64 16.17
C SER A 580 4.64 14.45 16.56
N ILE A 581 4.61 13.40 15.74
CA ILE A 581 5.36 12.15 15.94
C ILE A 581 5.82 11.64 14.58
N ALA A 582 7.09 11.27 14.46
CA ALA A 582 7.63 10.55 13.30
C ALA A 582 7.31 11.23 11.94
N GLY A 583 7.25 12.56 11.89
CA GLY A 583 6.99 13.34 10.68
C GLY A 583 5.51 13.63 10.41
N PHE A 584 4.62 13.14 11.27
CA PHE A 584 3.18 13.34 11.19
C PHE A 584 2.69 14.26 12.31
N THR A 585 1.69 15.09 12.00
CA THR A 585 0.88 15.78 12.99
C THR A 585 -0.45 15.05 13.13
N ILE A 586 -0.78 14.63 14.36
CA ILE A 586 -2.00 13.90 14.68
C ILE A 586 -2.89 14.79 15.53
N LYS A 587 -4.13 14.99 15.08
CA LYS A 587 -5.21 15.64 15.84
C LYS A 587 -6.35 14.66 15.99
N ARG A 588 -6.65 14.25 17.23
CA ARG A 588 -7.71 13.32 17.56
C ARG A 588 -8.62 13.87 18.65
N ASN A 589 -9.91 13.64 18.51
CA ASN A 589 -10.92 13.80 19.55
C ASN A 589 -11.80 12.54 19.57
N VAL A 590 -11.98 11.93 20.74
CA VAL A 590 -12.88 10.79 20.98
C VAL A 590 -13.88 11.16 22.06
N GLN A 591 -15.15 10.92 21.80
CA GLN A 591 -16.23 11.17 22.76
C GLN A 591 -17.19 9.98 22.81
N LEU A 592 -17.66 9.66 24.00
CA LEU A 592 -18.73 8.69 24.22
C LEU A 592 -19.84 9.38 25.00
N ARG A 593 -21.00 9.58 24.37
CA ARG A 593 -22.17 10.26 24.95
C ARG A 593 -23.46 9.61 24.47
N ASP A 594 -24.39 9.35 25.39
CA ASP A 594 -25.74 8.85 25.08
C ASP A 594 -25.78 7.61 24.15
N GLY A 595 -24.81 6.70 24.31
CA GLY A 595 -24.70 5.48 23.50
C GLY A 595 -24.09 5.67 22.11
N LEU A 596 -23.62 6.88 21.81
CA LEU A 596 -22.88 7.22 20.61
C LEU A 596 -21.40 7.44 20.95
N LEU A 597 -20.55 6.68 20.27
CA LEU A 597 -19.12 6.94 20.21
C LEU A 597 -18.82 7.75 18.95
N GLU A 598 -18.15 8.88 19.10
CA GLU A 598 -17.67 9.71 18.00
C GLU A 598 -16.15 9.82 18.06
N LEU A 599 -15.48 9.47 16.96
CA LEU A 599 -14.07 9.69 16.72
C LEU A 599 -13.93 10.67 15.56
N ASP A 600 -13.04 11.64 15.73
CA ASP A 600 -12.52 12.49 14.66
C ASP A 600 -11.00 12.50 14.78
N GLU A 601 -10.32 11.85 13.83
CA GLU A 601 -8.87 11.74 13.79
C GLU A 601 -8.36 12.27 12.44
N ARG A 602 -7.46 13.25 12.48
CA ARG A 602 -6.74 13.78 11.32
C ARG A 602 -5.26 13.53 11.50
N MET A 603 -4.63 13.00 10.46
CA MET A 603 -3.19 12.77 10.39
C MET A 603 -2.64 13.46 9.16
N ASP A 604 -1.64 14.32 9.36
CA ASP A 604 -0.98 15.05 8.29
C ASP A 604 0.52 14.76 8.31
N SER A 605 1.08 14.18 7.25
CA SER A 605 2.53 14.27 7.02
C SER A 605 2.89 15.71 6.68
N THR A 606 4.09 16.14 7.07
CA THR A 606 4.51 17.54 6.94
C THR A 606 5.72 17.74 6.02
N GLY A 607 6.41 16.66 5.64
CA GLY A 607 7.68 16.71 4.92
C GLY A 607 8.86 17.26 5.73
N VAL A 608 8.67 17.55 7.03
CA VAL A 608 9.73 18.05 7.90
C VAL A 608 10.65 16.90 8.29
N GLU A 609 11.94 17.07 8.02
CA GLU A 609 12.96 16.09 8.38
C GLU A 609 13.10 15.92 9.89
N ILE A 610 13.46 14.71 10.31
CA ILE A 610 13.77 14.40 11.73
C ILE A 610 15.27 14.29 11.86
N SER A 611 15.88 15.04 12.77
CA SER A 611 17.32 14.93 13.01
C SER A 611 17.67 13.55 13.59
N ALA A 612 18.86 13.03 13.27
CA ALA A 612 19.28 11.71 13.74
C ALA A 612 19.27 11.58 15.28
N VAL A 613 19.59 12.67 15.98
CA VAL A 613 19.57 12.74 17.45
C VAL A 613 18.17 12.62 18.05
N GLN A 614 17.11 12.95 17.29
CA GLN A 614 15.72 12.83 17.73
C GLN A 614 15.13 11.44 17.49
N VAL A 615 15.80 10.57 16.72
CA VAL A 615 15.27 9.26 16.35
C VAL A 615 14.87 8.40 17.55
N PRO A 616 15.67 8.28 18.63
CA PRO A 616 15.25 7.54 19.83
C PRO A 616 13.99 8.12 20.47
N ASP A 617 13.93 9.45 20.64
CA ASP A 617 12.78 10.13 21.24
C ASP A 617 11.50 9.96 20.40
N GLU A 618 11.60 10.03 19.06
CA GLU A 618 10.47 9.81 18.16
C GLU A 618 9.96 8.36 18.21
N ARG A 619 10.86 7.39 18.35
CA ARG A 619 10.49 5.97 18.55
C ARG A 619 9.74 5.80 19.87
N ASP A 620 10.24 6.37 20.94
CA ASP A 620 9.62 6.28 22.27
C ASP A 620 8.25 6.98 22.28
N ARG A 621 8.14 8.15 21.63
CA ARG A 621 6.85 8.85 21.45
C ARG A 621 5.87 8.03 20.63
N LEU A 622 6.31 7.43 19.52
CA LEU A 622 5.45 6.59 18.70
C LEU A 622 4.99 5.35 19.46
N ALA A 623 5.89 4.63 20.11
CA ALA A 623 5.57 3.45 20.90
C ALA A 623 4.59 3.79 22.04
N THR A 624 4.80 4.92 22.72
CA THR A 624 3.88 5.43 23.76
C THR A 624 2.51 5.75 23.18
N ALA A 625 2.45 6.47 22.06
CA ALA A 625 1.20 6.84 21.42
C ALA A 625 0.42 5.62 20.87
N GLN A 626 1.11 4.58 20.41
CA GLN A 626 0.52 3.30 20.01
C GLN A 626 0.01 2.51 21.21
N ALA A 627 0.75 2.49 22.32
CA ALA A 627 0.31 1.85 23.56
C ALA A 627 -0.94 2.54 24.16
N LEU A 628 -1.03 3.87 24.02
CA LEU A 628 -2.16 4.70 24.45
C LEU A 628 -3.24 4.88 23.37
N ALA A 629 -3.18 4.13 22.26
CA ALA A 629 -4.20 4.21 21.21
C ALA A 629 -5.59 3.86 21.79
N PRO A 630 -6.64 4.63 21.47
CA PRO A 630 -7.91 4.56 22.15
C PRO A 630 -8.65 3.26 21.83
N ARG A 631 -9.17 2.64 22.88
CA ARG A 631 -9.93 1.39 22.82
C ARG A 631 -11.26 1.56 23.53
N LEU A 632 -12.28 0.96 22.96
CA LEU A 632 -13.58 0.80 23.61
C LEU A 632 -13.62 -0.54 24.33
N ILE A 633 -14.02 -0.52 25.59
CA ILE A 633 -14.18 -1.71 26.42
C ILE A 633 -15.67 -1.90 26.70
N ALA A 634 -16.23 -3.05 26.31
CA ALA A 634 -17.62 -3.40 26.60
C ALA A 634 -17.80 -3.76 28.09
N PRO A 635 -18.99 -3.62 28.69
CA PRO A 635 -19.25 -4.05 30.06
C PRO A 635 -18.92 -5.54 30.26
N ALA A 636 -18.75 -5.98 31.51
CA ALA A 636 -18.39 -7.38 31.81
C ALA A 636 -19.41 -8.39 31.25
N LYS A 637 -20.68 -7.99 31.15
CA LYS A 637 -21.75 -8.75 30.52
C LYS A 637 -22.43 -7.85 29.47
N PRO A 638 -21.90 -7.77 28.24
CA PRO A 638 -22.55 -7.02 27.18
C PRO A 638 -23.78 -7.78 26.68
N THR A 639 -24.68 -7.08 25.99
CA THR A 639 -25.85 -7.69 25.36
C THR A 639 -25.41 -8.69 24.30
N PHE A 640 -25.78 -9.96 24.46
CA PHE A 640 -25.59 -10.99 23.46
C PHE A 640 -26.88 -11.33 22.74
N TYR A 641 -26.79 -11.65 21.45
CA TYR A 641 -27.98 -12.07 20.68
C TYR A 641 -28.60 -13.38 21.19
N TRP A 642 -27.88 -14.19 21.98
CA TRP A 642 -28.42 -15.40 22.60
C TRP A 642 -29.10 -15.18 23.95
N ASP A 643 -29.03 -13.97 24.52
CA ASP A 643 -29.69 -13.64 25.79
C ASP A 643 -31.22 -13.57 25.63
N ALA A 644 -31.70 -13.34 24.42
CA ALA A 644 -33.11 -13.25 24.08
C ALA A 644 -33.51 -14.31 23.02
N PRO A 645 -34.79 -14.71 22.96
CA PRO A 645 -35.27 -15.59 21.90
C PRO A 645 -35.32 -14.87 20.54
N TYR A 646 -35.30 -15.64 19.46
CA TYR A 646 -35.22 -15.11 18.08
C TYR A 646 -36.33 -14.08 17.78
N GLU A 647 -37.55 -14.26 18.30
CA GLU A 647 -38.69 -13.37 18.05
C GLU A 647 -38.46 -11.94 18.59
N VAL A 648 -37.57 -11.81 19.58
CA VAL A 648 -37.14 -10.52 20.13
C VAL A 648 -35.95 -10.00 19.33
N VAL A 649 -34.93 -10.84 19.10
CA VAL A 649 -33.69 -10.47 18.38
C VAL A 649 -33.97 -10.03 16.94
N ALA A 650 -34.88 -10.72 16.24
CA ALA A 650 -35.31 -10.38 14.88
C ALA A 650 -35.95 -8.99 14.77
N LYS A 651 -36.36 -8.39 15.90
CA LYS A 651 -36.92 -7.04 15.93
C LYS A 651 -35.86 -5.96 16.14
N TRP A 652 -34.64 -6.32 16.53
CA TRP A 652 -33.56 -5.35 16.75
C TRP A 652 -33.25 -4.58 15.45
N PRO A 653 -33.05 -3.26 15.53
CA PRO A 653 -32.72 -2.43 14.36
C PRO A 653 -31.51 -2.97 13.58
N GLN A 654 -30.41 -3.30 14.29
CA GLN A 654 -29.20 -3.86 13.72
C GLN A 654 -29.47 -5.17 12.94
N VAL A 655 -30.32 -6.06 13.46
CA VAL A 655 -30.64 -7.35 12.82
C VAL A 655 -31.47 -7.14 11.56
N LYS A 656 -32.47 -6.25 11.61
CA LYS A 656 -33.28 -5.90 10.42
C LYS A 656 -32.44 -5.26 9.33
N ALA A 657 -31.59 -4.30 9.69
CA ALA A 657 -30.72 -3.62 8.74
C ALA A 657 -29.68 -4.59 8.15
N GLY A 658 -29.13 -5.50 8.96
CA GLY A 658 -28.23 -6.55 8.48
C GLY A 658 -28.91 -7.51 7.49
N GLU A 659 -30.12 -7.99 7.79
CA GLU A 659 -30.92 -8.80 6.86
C GLU A 659 -31.16 -8.08 5.52
N GLN A 660 -31.52 -6.79 5.57
CA GLN A 660 -31.75 -5.97 4.37
C GLN A 660 -30.48 -5.80 3.54
N ALA A 661 -29.35 -5.49 4.18
CA ALA A 661 -28.07 -5.33 3.52
C ALA A 661 -27.62 -6.64 2.83
N PHE A 662 -27.69 -7.78 3.52
CA PHE A 662 -27.35 -9.06 2.90
C PHE A 662 -28.32 -9.42 1.76
N ALA A 663 -29.63 -9.20 1.93
CA ALA A 663 -30.62 -9.51 0.90
C ALA A 663 -30.36 -8.71 -0.38
N LYS A 664 -30.04 -7.42 -0.24
CA LYS A 664 -29.71 -6.56 -1.37
C LYS A 664 -28.38 -6.94 -2.02
N ALA A 665 -27.32 -7.18 -1.25
CA ALA A 665 -26.03 -7.64 -1.78
C ALA A 665 -26.18 -8.92 -2.62
N ILE A 666 -27.02 -9.85 -2.17
CA ILE A 666 -27.36 -11.09 -2.89
C ILE A 666 -28.20 -10.80 -4.15
N THR A 667 -29.14 -9.85 -4.11
CA THR A 667 -29.92 -9.48 -5.30
C THR A 667 -29.03 -8.87 -6.38
N ASP A 668 -28.05 -8.05 -5.99
CA ASP A 668 -27.12 -7.41 -6.93
C ASP A 668 -26.11 -8.40 -7.51
N ASN A 669 -25.69 -9.41 -6.73
CA ASN A 669 -24.75 -10.45 -7.16
C ASN A 669 -25.26 -11.86 -6.75
N PRO A 670 -26.24 -12.43 -7.47
CA PRO A 670 -26.91 -13.68 -7.06
C PRO A 670 -26.05 -14.95 -7.18
N GLU A 671 -24.91 -14.86 -7.88
CA GLU A 671 -23.93 -15.94 -8.05
C GLU A 671 -22.71 -15.77 -7.12
N GLU A 672 -22.73 -14.79 -6.20
CA GLU A 672 -21.65 -14.59 -5.22
C GLU A 672 -21.87 -15.48 -4.00
N VAL A 673 -21.01 -16.50 -3.84
CA VAL A 673 -21.08 -17.49 -2.75
C VAL A 673 -21.00 -16.82 -1.37
N SER A 674 -20.10 -15.83 -1.23
CA SER A 674 -19.82 -15.17 0.05
C SER A 674 -21.03 -14.43 0.63
N GLY A 675 -21.93 -13.94 -0.22
CA GLY A 675 -23.18 -13.29 0.20
C GLY A 675 -24.10 -14.25 0.97
N TYR A 676 -24.32 -15.44 0.41
CA TYR A 676 -25.15 -16.47 1.04
C TYR A 676 -24.49 -17.08 2.27
N SER A 677 -23.21 -17.44 2.21
CA SER A 677 -22.52 -18.06 3.35
C SER A 677 -22.41 -17.10 4.54
N SER A 678 -22.16 -15.81 4.29
CA SER A 678 -22.15 -14.78 5.34
C SER A 678 -23.54 -14.59 5.96
N ARG A 679 -24.59 -14.52 5.14
CA ARG A 679 -25.98 -14.41 5.64
C ARG A 679 -26.41 -15.65 6.40
N ALA A 680 -26.00 -16.84 5.97
CA ALA A 680 -26.29 -18.09 6.68
C ALA A 680 -25.67 -18.10 8.08
N ASN A 681 -24.42 -17.67 8.21
CA ASN A 681 -23.75 -17.57 9.51
C ASN A 681 -24.44 -16.57 10.43
N PHE A 682 -24.82 -15.41 9.90
CA PHE A 682 -25.59 -14.40 10.62
C PHE A 682 -26.96 -14.94 11.08
N ARG A 683 -27.74 -15.52 10.17
CA ARG A 683 -29.08 -16.09 10.44
C ARG A 683 -29.04 -17.21 11.47
N TRP A 684 -28.05 -18.09 11.37
CA TRP A 684 -27.87 -19.12 12.37
C TRP A 684 -27.60 -18.52 13.75
N GLY A 685 -26.71 -17.53 13.84
CA GLY A 685 -26.40 -16.85 15.09
C GLY A 685 -27.66 -16.28 15.74
N VAL A 686 -28.44 -15.48 15.01
CA VAL A 686 -29.67 -14.88 15.56
C VAL A 686 -30.79 -15.89 15.83
N GLY A 687 -30.71 -17.11 15.28
CA GLY A 687 -31.66 -18.20 15.53
C GLY A 687 -32.61 -18.53 14.37
N ASP A 688 -32.50 -17.87 13.20
CA ASP A 688 -33.25 -18.22 11.98
C ASP A 688 -32.62 -19.42 11.26
N ARG A 689 -32.64 -20.58 11.93
CA ARG A 689 -31.91 -21.78 11.49
C ARG A 689 -32.43 -22.34 10.16
N LYS A 690 -33.74 -22.24 9.92
CA LYS A 690 -34.36 -22.71 8.68
C LYS A 690 -33.84 -21.92 7.48
N LYS A 691 -33.82 -20.58 7.57
CA LYS A 691 -33.30 -19.76 6.46
C LYS A 691 -31.78 -19.84 6.34
N ALA A 692 -31.06 -20.04 7.44
CA ALA A 692 -29.62 -20.28 7.40
C ALA A 692 -29.26 -21.52 6.56
N LEU A 693 -29.96 -22.65 6.75
CA LEU A 693 -29.76 -23.84 5.94
C LEU A 693 -30.10 -23.61 4.46
N ALA A 694 -31.19 -22.89 4.17
CA ALA A 694 -31.54 -22.55 2.79
C ALA A 694 -30.48 -21.68 2.09
N ASP A 695 -29.84 -20.77 2.82
CA ASP A 695 -28.72 -19.98 2.29
C ASP A 695 -27.48 -20.86 2.03
N LEU A 696 -27.16 -21.81 2.91
CA LEU A 696 -26.08 -22.77 2.66
C LEU A 696 -26.39 -23.69 1.46
N ASP A 697 -27.64 -24.13 1.32
CA ASP A 697 -28.08 -24.90 0.15
C ASP A 697 -27.83 -24.11 -1.14
N LYS A 698 -28.17 -22.82 -1.15
CA LYS A 698 -27.92 -21.95 -2.30
C LYS A 698 -26.42 -21.71 -2.53
N ALA A 699 -25.64 -21.46 -1.49
CA ALA A 699 -24.18 -21.30 -1.60
C ALA A 699 -23.51 -22.53 -2.24
N ILE A 700 -23.83 -23.73 -1.73
CA ILE A 700 -23.30 -25.00 -2.26
C ILE A 700 -23.75 -25.26 -3.70
N SER A 701 -24.95 -24.82 -4.08
CA SER A 701 -25.45 -24.98 -5.45
C SER A 701 -24.73 -24.08 -6.47
N ILE A 702 -24.15 -22.97 -6.02
CA ILE A 702 -23.35 -22.06 -6.85
C ILE A 702 -21.94 -22.62 -7.00
N GLU A 703 -21.27 -22.84 -5.87
CA GLU A 703 -19.91 -23.38 -5.84
C GLU A 703 -19.78 -24.35 -4.64
N PRO A 704 -19.70 -25.66 -4.90
CA PRO A 704 -19.47 -26.64 -3.84
C PRO A 704 -18.06 -26.49 -3.26
N ASP A 705 -17.98 -26.33 -1.95
CA ASP A 705 -16.72 -26.19 -1.22
C ASP A 705 -16.73 -27.01 0.08
N ILE A 706 -15.55 -27.40 0.55
CA ILE A 706 -15.34 -28.20 1.76
C ILE A 706 -15.95 -27.47 2.97
N ASP A 707 -15.67 -26.18 3.15
CA ASP A 707 -16.11 -25.43 4.32
C ASP A 707 -17.63 -25.21 4.29
N LEU A 708 -18.23 -25.05 3.12
CA LEU A 708 -19.69 -24.96 2.97
C LEU A 708 -20.39 -26.27 3.34
N TYR A 709 -19.89 -27.41 2.85
CA TYR A 709 -20.44 -28.72 3.20
C TYR A 709 -20.26 -29.02 4.69
N LEU A 710 -19.08 -28.76 5.27
CA LEU A 710 -18.83 -28.96 6.69
C LEU A 710 -19.67 -28.01 7.55
N GLY A 711 -19.83 -26.75 7.12
CA GLY A 711 -20.70 -25.79 7.75
C GLY A 711 -22.15 -26.29 7.79
N ARG A 712 -22.71 -26.73 6.66
CA ARG A 712 -24.07 -27.28 6.61
C ARG A 712 -24.20 -28.58 7.42
N ALA A 713 -23.19 -29.43 7.38
CA ALA A 713 -23.16 -30.68 8.15
C ALA A 713 -23.24 -30.44 9.66
N ASP A 714 -22.43 -29.52 10.21
CA ASP A 714 -22.50 -29.12 11.63
C ASP A 714 -23.90 -28.63 12.00
N ARG A 715 -24.51 -27.81 11.14
CA ARG A 715 -25.84 -27.23 11.41
C ARG A 715 -26.96 -28.26 11.33
N ARG A 716 -26.92 -29.19 10.37
CA ARG A 716 -27.83 -30.35 10.30
C ARG A 716 -27.68 -31.27 11.50
N PHE A 717 -26.44 -31.57 11.90
CA PHE A 717 -26.15 -32.39 13.07
C PHE A 717 -26.75 -31.79 14.35
N LYS A 718 -26.52 -30.50 14.58
CA LYS A 718 -27.09 -29.76 15.73
C LYS A 718 -28.63 -29.74 15.73
N LEU A 719 -29.26 -29.83 14.56
CA LEU A 719 -30.71 -29.95 14.43
C LEU A 719 -31.24 -31.38 14.53
N GLY A 720 -30.36 -32.37 14.70
CA GLY A 720 -30.72 -33.78 14.80
C GLY A 720 -30.73 -34.54 13.48
N ASP A 721 -30.48 -33.89 12.35
CA ASP A 721 -30.37 -34.52 11.04
C ASP A 721 -28.98 -35.14 10.82
N VAL A 722 -28.71 -36.23 11.55
CA VAL A 722 -27.46 -37.00 11.45
C VAL A 722 -27.27 -37.61 10.04
N PRO A 723 -28.29 -38.18 9.38
CA PRO A 723 -28.14 -38.69 8.03
C PRO A 723 -27.73 -37.62 7.01
N GLY A 724 -28.36 -36.43 7.06
CA GLY A 724 -28.00 -35.30 6.20
C GLY A 724 -26.62 -34.74 6.51
N ALA A 725 -26.24 -34.65 7.80
CA ALA A 725 -24.90 -34.25 8.20
C ALA A 725 -23.80 -35.21 7.70
N LEU A 726 -24.04 -36.52 7.79
CA LEU A 726 -23.14 -37.54 7.27
C LEU A 726 -23.02 -37.47 5.74
N ALA A 727 -24.12 -37.21 5.03
CA ALA A 727 -24.10 -37.03 3.58
C ALA A 727 -23.23 -35.82 3.18
N ASP A 728 -23.40 -34.68 3.84
CA ASP A 728 -22.59 -33.48 3.58
C ASP A 728 -21.11 -33.68 3.91
N ALA A 729 -20.80 -34.30 5.06
CA ALA A 729 -19.42 -34.62 5.43
C ALA A 729 -18.74 -35.55 4.42
N ARG A 730 -19.49 -36.49 3.83
CA ARG A 730 -18.98 -37.35 2.75
C ARG A 730 -18.72 -36.58 1.47
N MET A 731 -19.55 -35.60 1.12
CA MET A 731 -19.28 -34.69 0.00
C MET A 731 -18.01 -33.87 0.25
N ALA A 732 -17.84 -33.29 1.43
CA ALA A 732 -16.61 -32.58 1.79
C ALA A 732 -15.36 -33.49 1.65
N ARG A 733 -15.45 -34.75 2.09
CA ARG A 733 -14.38 -35.74 1.95
C ARG A 733 -14.16 -36.17 0.50
N GLN A 734 -15.18 -36.10 -0.35
CA GLN A 734 -15.04 -36.38 -1.78
C GLN A 734 -14.29 -35.26 -2.49
N LEU A 735 -14.49 -34.01 -2.08
CA LEU A 735 -13.73 -32.85 -2.58
C LEU A 735 -12.26 -32.91 -2.16
N ASP A 736 -11.99 -33.23 -0.89
CA ASP A 736 -10.62 -33.49 -0.41
C ASP A 736 -10.59 -34.73 0.50
N PRO A 737 -10.09 -35.87 -0.03
CA PRO A 737 -9.93 -37.08 0.76
C PRO A 737 -8.92 -36.96 1.90
N SER A 738 -8.01 -35.99 1.90
CA SER A 738 -6.99 -35.79 2.93
C SER A 738 -7.43 -34.87 4.07
N SER A 739 -8.52 -34.13 3.89
CA SER A 739 -9.05 -33.17 4.87
C SER A 739 -9.36 -33.84 6.21
N PHE A 740 -8.62 -33.45 7.24
CA PHE A 740 -8.87 -33.88 8.62
C PHE A 740 -10.28 -33.51 9.07
N GLY A 741 -10.74 -32.30 8.75
CA GLY A 741 -12.07 -31.82 9.11
C GLY A 741 -13.18 -32.70 8.54
N ALA A 742 -13.06 -33.07 7.26
CA ALA A 742 -14.04 -33.94 6.60
C ALA A 742 -14.02 -35.37 7.13
N ILE A 743 -12.84 -35.96 7.34
CA ILE A 743 -12.73 -37.30 7.93
C ILE A 743 -13.26 -37.33 9.35
N ASN A 744 -12.94 -36.33 10.17
CA ASN A 744 -13.45 -36.17 11.52
C ASN A 744 -14.98 -36.13 11.55
N ALA A 745 -15.59 -35.29 10.69
CA ALA A 745 -17.04 -35.19 10.59
C ALA A 745 -17.68 -36.53 10.17
N VAL A 746 -17.15 -37.19 9.13
CA VAL A 746 -17.66 -38.50 8.69
C VAL A 746 -17.56 -39.55 9.81
N ALA A 747 -16.40 -39.65 10.47
CA ALA A 747 -16.19 -40.64 11.53
C ALA A 747 -17.10 -40.38 12.73
N THR A 748 -17.27 -39.11 13.13
CA THR A 748 -18.16 -38.71 14.22
C THR A 748 -19.62 -39.03 13.90
N TYR A 749 -20.11 -38.67 12.71
CA TYR A 749 -21.51 -38.93 12.36
C TYR A 749 -21.81 -40.41 12.08
N LEU A 750 -20.81 -41.19 11.65
CA LEU A 750 -20.90 -42.66 11.62
C LEU A 750 -21.05 -43.23 13.03
N ALA A 751 -20.20 -42.80 13.97
CA ALA A 751 -20.27 -43.25 15.35
C ALA A 751 -21.59 -42.85 16.03
N GLU A 752 -22.11 -41.65 15.76
CA GLU A 752 -23.46 -41.23 16.20
C GLU A 752 -24.56 -42.12 15.64
N SER A 753 -24.37 -42.69 14.45
CA SER A 753 -25.31 -43.60 13.79
C SER A 753 -25.06 -45.08 14.14
N ASP A 754 -24.47 -45.36 15.31
CA ASP A 754 -24.10 -46.70 15.81
C ASP A 754 -23.15 -47.49 14.89
N LYS A 755 -22.38 -46.79 14.05
CA LYS A 755 -21.38 -47.37 13.13
C LYS A 755 -19.95 -47.05 13.57
N LEU A 756 -19.68 -47.22 14.85
CA LEU A 756 -18.37 -46.93 15.44
C LEU A 756 -17.25 -47.76 14.78
N ASP A 757 -17.48 -49.04 14.49
CA ASP A 757 -16.45 -49.89 13.88
C ASP A 757 -16.02 -49.38 12.50
N GLU A 758 -16.97 -48.95 11.67
CA GLU A 758 -16.67 -48.34 10.36
C GLU A 758 -15.87 -47.04 10.52
N ALA A 759 -16.21 -46.20 11.52
CA ALA A 759 -15.50 -44.97 11.82
C ALA A 759 -14.06 -45.25 12.26
N LEU A 760 -13.85 -46.25 13.14
CA LEU A 760 -12.52 -46.60 13.64
C LEU A 760 -11.62 -47.17 12.57
N VAL A 761 -12.14 -48.02 11.66
CA VAL A 761 -11.37 -48.52 10.50
C VAL A 761 -10.85 -47.36 9.64
N MET A 762 -11.68 -46.37 9.38
CA MET A 762 -11.31 -45.19 8.59
C MET A 762 -10.21 -44.36 9.28
N VAL A 763 -10.33 -44.15 10.59
CA VAL A 763 -9.33 -43.41 11.37
C VAL A 763 -8.02 -44.20 11.47
N ASP A 764 -8.09 -45.52 11.64
CA ASP A 764 -6.91 -46.40 11.71
C ASP A 764 -6.10 -46.40 10.41
N GLN A 765 -6.77 -46.37 9.26
CA GLN A 765 -6.10 -46.20 7.97
C GLN A 765 -5.28 -44.89 7.93
N ARG A 766 -5.81 -43.79 8.48
CA ARG A 766 -5.10 -42.51 8.55
C ARG A 766 -3.94 -42.51 9.55
N ILE A 767 -4.10 -43.18 10.69
CA ILE A 767 -3.02 -43.37 11.66
C ILE A 767 -1.87 -44.19 11.05
N ALA A 768 -2.20 -45.22 10.27
CA ALA A 768 -1.22 -46.10 9.61
C ALA A 768 -0.43 -45.39 8.50
N ILE A 769 -1.07 -44.46 7.77
CA ILE A 769 -0.40 -43.63 6.75
C ILE A 769 0.69 -42.73 7.38
N GLY A 770 0.48 -42.27 8.61
CA GLY A 770 1.44 -41.42 9.33
C GLY A 770 1.36 -39.93 8.93
N GLY A 771 2.48 -39.22 9.06
CA GLY A 771 2.57 -37.77 8.79
C GLY A 771 2.17 -36.88 9.97
N GLU A 772 2.13 -35.57 9.72
CA GLU A 772 1.93 -34.54 10.75
C GLU A 772 0.59 -34.65 11.48
N THR A 773 -0.46 -35.14 10.79
CA THR A 773 -1.81 -35.32 11.37
C THR A 773 -2.00 -36.62 12.15
N ARG A 774 -0.99 -37.51 12.21
CA ARG A 774 -1.12 -38.83 12.85
C ARG A 774 -1.64 -38.74 14.28
N ASP A 775 -1.11 -37.82 15.08
CA ASP A 775 -1.52 -37.66 16.47
C ASP A 775 -2.94 -37.09 16.59
N ALA A 776 -3.35 -36.22 15.66
CA ALA A 776 -4.72 -35.73 15.62
C ALA A 776 -5.72 -36.87 15.34
N TYR A 777 -5.35 -37.83 14.47
CA TYR A 777 -6.17 -39.02 14.24
C TYR A 777 -6.15 -40.01 15.41
N ARG A 778 -5.02 -40.18 16.12
CA ARG A 778 -4.97 -40.97 17.36
C ARG A 778 -5.92 -40.41 18.42
N ARG A 779 -5.96 -39.08 18.56
CA ARG A 779 -6.89 -38.38 19.44
C ARG A 779 -8.34 -38.52 18.99
N LEU A 780 -8.61 -38.37 17.69
CA LEU A 780 -9.94 -38.64 17.16
C LEU A 780 -10.41 -40.06 17.50
N LYS A 781 -9.55 -41.07 17.35
CA LYS A 781 -9.85 -42.46 17.71
C LYS A 781 -10.23 -42.61 19.19
N THR A 782 -9.47 -42.01 20.11
CA THR A 782 -9.73 -42.09 21.55
C THR A 782 -11.01 -41.35 21.92
N SER A 783 -11.26 -40.18 21.33
CA SER A 783 -12.51 -39.45 21.48
C SER A 783 -13.73 -40.26 21.02
N LEU A 784 -13.66 -40.91 19.85
CA LEU A 784 -14.73 -41.75 19.32
C LEU A 784 -15.01 -42.96 20.21
N LEU A 785 -13.96 -43.68 20.63
CA LEU A 785 -14.09 -44.81 21.56
C LEU A 785 -14.67 -44.37 22.91
N GLY A 786 -14.18 -43.26 23.47
CA GLY A 786 -14.63 -42.75 24.76
C GLY A 786 -16.08 -42.27 24.75
N THR A 787 -16.53 -41.68 23.64
CA THR A 787 -17.87 -41.10 23.52
C THR A 787 -18.92 -42.12 23.08
N TYR A 788 -18.58 -43.03 22.16
CA TYR A 788 -19.53 -43.93 21.50
C TYR A 788 -19.30 -45.42 21.82
N GLY A 789 -18.18 -45.79 22.44
CA GLY A 789 -17.80 -47.19 22.63
C GLY A 789 -17.15 -47.49 23.98
N ASP A 790 -16.07 -48.28 23.92
CA ASP A 790 -15.34 -48.72 25.11
C ASP A 790 -14.43 -47.61 25.66
N ALA A 791 -14.91 -46.96 26.72
CA ALA A 791 -14.19 -45.92 27.42
C ALA A 791 -12.92 -46.41 28.14
N ALA A 792 -12.87 -47.67 28.60
CA ALA A 792 -11.68 -48.21 29.23
C ALA A 792 -10.55 -48.39 28.21
N LYS A 793 -10.89 -48.89 27.01
CA LYS A 793 -9.95 -48.98 25.89
C LYS A 793 -9.48 -47.61 25.40
N ALA A 794 -10.36 -46.61 25.39
CA ALA A 794 -9.96 -45.24 25.08
C ALA A 794 -8.93 -44.69 26.06
N VAL A 795 -9.12 -44.94 27.36
CA VAL A 795 -8.17 -44.55 28.42
C VAL A 795 -6.84 -45.28 28.27
N GLU A 796 -6.84 -46.58 28.00
CA GLU A 796 -5.60 -47.35 27.76
C GLU A 796 -4.78 -46.79 26.59
N LEU A 797 -5.44 -46.45 25.48
CA LEU A 797 -4.79 -45.84 24.32
C LEU A 797 -4.24 -44.45 24.64
N LEU A 798 -4.94 -43.66 25.45
CA LEU A 798 -4.45 -42.37 25.93
C LEU A 798 -3.28 -42.52 26.90
N ASP A 799 -3.28 -43.54 27.77
CA ASP A 799 -2.15 -43.82 28.68
C ASP A 799 -0.87 -44.09 27.89
N ALA A 800 -0.95 -44.94 26.86
CA ALA A 800 0.17 -45.18 25.95
C ALA A 800 0.60 -43.89 25.24
N HIS A 801 -0.34 -43.08 24.75
CA HIS A 801 -0.02 -41.85 24.03
C HIS A 801 0.60 -40.77 24.94
N ILE A 802 0.14 -40.66 26.19
CA ILE A 802 0.70 -39.76 27.21
C ILE A 802 2.08 -40.24 27.63
N ALA A 803 2.33 -41.55 27.75
CA ALA A 803 3.66 -42.07 28.04
C ALA A 803 4.67 -41.70 26.94
N GLU A 804 4.25 -41.72 25.67
CA GLU A 804 5.06 -41.21 24.55
C GLU A 804 5.24 -39.69 24.59
N LYS A 805 4.24 -38.95 25.07
CA LYS A 805 4.19 -37.47 25.05
C LYS A 805 3.66 -36.87 26.37
N PRO A 806 4.43 -36.93 27.47
CA PRO A 806 3.93 -36.64 28.82
C PRO A 806 3.59 -35.17 29.10
N GLY A 807 3.93 -34.25 28.18
CA GLY A 807 3.68 -32.81 28.32
C GLY A 807 2.47 -32.28 27.55
N LEU A 808 1.75 -33.12 26.79
CA LEU A 808 0.60 -32.65 26.00
C LEU A 808 -0.66 -32.52 26.87
N THR A 809 -0.95 -31.29 27.29
CA THR A 809 -2.13 -30.94 28.11
C THR A 809 -3.45 -31.37 27.48
N ALA A 810 -3.54 -31.37 26.15
CA ALA A 810 -4.71 -31.81 25.42
C ALA A 810 -5.03 -33.30 25.64
N LEU A 811 -4.02 -34.17 25.78
CA LEU A 811 -4.20 -35.61 26.05
C LEU A 811 -4.67 -35.85 27.49
N LEU A 812 -4.11 -35.11 28.46
CA LEU A 812 -4.55 -35.16 29.85
C LEU A 812 -6.01 -34.71 29.98
N ASN A 813 -6.37 -33.60 29.33
CA ASN A 813 -7.76 -33.13 29.29
C ASN A 813 -8.69 -34.16 28.64
N GLU A 814 -8.30 -34.75 27.51
CA GLU A 814 -9.11 -35.75 26.81
C GLU A 814 -9.35 -37.00 27.68
N ARG A 815 -8.31 -37.48 28.38
CA ARG A 815 -8.42 -38.60 29.32
C ARG A 815 -9.33 -38.24 30.49
N CYS A 816 -9.24 -37.02 31.01
CA CYS A 816 -10.14 -36.52 32.03
C CYS A 816 -11.60 -36.47 31.54
N TRP A 817 -11.83 -35.88 30.37
CA TRP A 817 -13.15 -35.74 29.77
C TRP A 817 -13.85 -37.09 29.63
N ILE A 818 -13.16 -38.10 29.08
CA ILE A 818 -13.71 -39.45 28.91
C ILE A 818 -14.03 -40.06 30.28
N LYS A 819 -13.11 -39.99 31.25
CA LYS A 819 -13.33 -40.52 32.60
C LYS A 819 -14.53 -39.85 33.30
N GLY A 820 -14.64 -38.52 33.21
CA GLY A 820 -15.72 -37.75 33.83
C GLY A 820 -17.08 -37.96 33.18
N THR A 821 -17.15 -37.93 31.84
CA THR A 821 -18.41 -38.13 31.11
C THR A 821 -18.94 -39.56 31.26
N ARG A 822 -18.05 -40.55 31.33
CA ARG A 822 -18.38 -41.98 31.47
C ARG A 822 -18.47 -42.45 32.92
N ASP A 823 -18.23 -41.56 33.88
CA ASP A 823 -18.33 -41.82 35.32
C ASP A 823 -17.41 -42.96 35.80
N ILE A 824 -16.16 -42.96 35.32
CA ILE A 824 -15.14 -43.96 35.63
C ILE A 824 -13.87 -43.30 36.17
N MET A 825 -13.20 -43.95 37.12
CA MET A 825 -11.87 -43.54 37.60
C MET A 825 -11.76 -42.06 38.02
N LEU A 826 -12.81 -41.51 38.65
CA LEU A 826 -12.96 -40.06 38.90
C LEU A 826 -11.77 -39.43 39.65
N ASP A 827 -11.18 -40.12 40.63
CA ASP A 827 -10.00 -39.60 41.36
C ASP A 827 -8.79 -39.40 40.45
N SER A 828 -8.58 -40.31 39.49
CA SER A 828 -7.54 -40.16 38.48
C SER A 828 -7.92 -39.10 37.46
N ALA A 829 -9.19 -39.00 37.07
CA ALA A 829 -9.68 -37.96 36.17
C ALA A 829 -9.42 -36.56 36.73
N LEU A 830 -9.66 -36.37 38.02
CA LEU A 830 -9.43 -35.10 38.72
C LEU A 830 -7.94 -34.70 38.69
N LYS A 831 -7.03 -35.67 38.87
CA LYS A 831 -5.59 -35.43 38.74
C LYS A 831 -5.23 -35.03 37.31
N ASP A 832 -5.84 -35.69 36.31
CA ASP A 832 -5.59 -35.42 34.90
C ASP A 832 -5.97 -33.98 34.50
N CYS A 833 -7.19 -33.53 34.80
CA CYS A 833 -7.61 -32.15 34.47
C CYS A 833 -6.90 -31.09 35.32
N THR A 834 -6.64 -31.37 36.60
CA THR A 834 -5.87 -30.43 37.44
C THR A 834 -4.47 -30.24 36.88
N ARG A 835 -3.81 -31.34 36.48
CA ARG A 835 -2.50 -31.26 35.84
C ARG A 835 -2.57 -30.56 34.48
N ALA A 836 -3.63 -30.79 33.69
CA ALA A 836 -3.84 -30.09 32.43
C ALA A 836 -3.99 -28.56 32.64
N ILE A 837 -4.70 -28.13 33.69
CA ILE A 837 -4.84 -26.72 34.08
C ILE A 837 -3.49 -26.13 34.50
N GLU A 838 -2.74 -26.81 35.37
CA GLU A 838 -1.43 -26.36 35.85
C GLU A 838 -0.40 -26.17 34.72
N LEU A 839 -0.51 -26.97 33.67
CA LEU A 839 0.43 -26.97 32.55
C LEU A 839 -0.01 -26.07 31.38
N SER A 840 -1.25 -25.59 31.35
CA SER A 840 -1.82 -24.91 30.20
C SER A 840 -1.98 -23.40 30.44
N THR A 841 -1.67 -22.61 29.41
CA THR A 841 -2.04 -21.19 29.34
C THR A 841 -3.50 -20.98 28.91
N VAL A 842 -4.16 -22.02 28.38
CA VAL A 842 -5.57 -22.04 27.99
C VAL A 842 -6.30 -23.10 28.81
N THR A 843 -7.11 -22.68 29.78
CA THR A 843 -7.67 -23.59 30.81
C THR A 843 -9.12 -23.96 30.58
N VAL A 844 -9.83 -23.28 29.67
CA VAL A 844 -11.28 -23.42 29.43
C VAL A 844 -11.74 -24.88 29.33
N ALA A 845 -11.14 -25.67 28.42
CA ALA A 845 -11.55 -27.06 28.20
C ALA A 845 -11.26 -27.97 29.41
N ALA A 846 -10.17 -27.72 30.14
CA ALA A 846 -9.80 -28.51 31.30
C ALA A 846 -10.61 -28.16 32.56
N LEU A 847 -10.98 -26.90 32.72
CA LEU A 847 -11.94 -26.46 33.73
C LEU A 847 -13.32 -27.07 33.47
N ASP A 848 -13.78 -27.10 32.22
CA ASP A 848 -15.04 -27.74 31.83
C ASP A 848 -15.04 -29.25 32.16
N SER A 849 -13.98 -29.96 31.77
CA SER A 849 -13.80 -31.38 32.12
C SER A 849 -13.73 -31.60 33.63
N ARG A 850 -13.04 -30.75 34.38
CA ARG A 850 -12.98 -30.87 35.84
C ARG A 850 -14.32 -30.60 36.50
N ALA A 851 -15.10 -29.66 35.99
CA ALA A 851 -16.45 -29.42 36.46
C ALA A 851 -17.36 -30.66 36.28
N MET A 852 -17.22 -31.37 35.16
CA MET A 852 -17.90 -32.66 34.95
C MET A 852 -17.51 -33.69 36.02
N VAL A 853 -16.20 -33.82 36.30
CA VAL A 853 -15.70 -34.74 37.34
C VAL A 853 -16.23 -34.35 38.73
N TRP A 854 -16.18 -33.06 39.07
CA TRP A 854 -16.75 -32.55 40.33
C TRP A 854 -18.24 -32.82 40.46
N PHE A 855 -18.99 -32.63 39.37
CA PHE A 855 -20.41 -32.94 39.32
C PHE A 855 -20.68 -34.42 39.62
N ARG A 856 -19.91 -35.34 39.02
CA ARG A 856 -20.02 -36.79 39.28
C ARG A 856 -19.66 -37.18 40.70
N MET A 857 -18.69 -36.50 41.31
CA MET A 857 -18.33 -36.67 42.71
C MET A 857 -19.33 -36.03 43.70
N GLY A 858 -20.41 -35.40 43.22
CA GLY A 858 -21.37 -34.68 44.07
C GLY A 858 -20.85 -33.34 44.61
N ARG A 859 -19.68 -32.88 44.16
CA ARG A 859 -19.04 -31.62 44.56
C ARG A 859 -19.55 -30.47 43.70
N HIS A 860 -20.83 -30.16 43.85
CA HIS A 860 -21.55 -29.20 43.00
C HIS A 860 -21.04 -27.76 43.12
N GLN A 861 -20.53 -27.34 44.29
CA GLN A 861 -20.00 -25.99 44.47
C GLN A 861 -18.69 -25.78 43.69
N ASP A 862 -17.81 -26.77 43.65
CA ASP A 862 -16.56 -26.72 42.90
C ASP A 862 -16.81 -26.81 41.39
N ALA A 863 -17.78 -27.64 40.98
CA ALA A 863 -18.23 -27.67 39.60
C ALA A 863 -18.72 -26.28 39.16
N LEU A 864 -19.54 -25.61 39.99
CA LEU A 864 -20.02 -24.26 39.71
C LEU A 864 -18.87 -23.24 39.60
N GLN A 865 -17.85 -23.35 40.45
CA GLN A 865 -16.69 -22.45 40.40
C GLN A 865 -15.93 -22.58 39.08
N ASP A 866 -15.62 -23.80 38.66
CA ASP A 866 -14.94 -24.06 37.39
C ASP A 866 -15.78 -23.60 36.19
N LEU A 867 -17.10 -23.86 36.21
CA LEU A 867 -18.01 -23.44 35.14
C LEU A 867 -18.17 -21.92 35.06
N ASN A 868 -18.14 -21.21 36.19
CA ASN A 868 -18.10 -19.75 36.18
C ASN A 868 -16.81 -19.24 35.55
N ALA A 869 -15.66 -19.81 35.91
CA ALA A 869 -14.37 -19.42 35.31
C ALA A 869 -14.34 -19.68 33.79
N VAL A 870 -14.97 -20.77 33.32
CA VAL A 870 -15.14 -21.04 31.88
C VAL A 870 -16.01 -19.98 31.22
N ILE A 871 -17.14 -19.65 31.82
CA ILE A 871 -18.12 -18.71 31.25
C ILE A 871 -17.60 -17.27 31.23
N ASP A 872 -16.78 -16.90 32.23
CA ASP A 872 -16.10 -15.61 32.28
C ASP A 872 -15.01 -15.51 31.19
N GLN A 873 -14.31 -16.61 30.89
CA GLN A 873 -13.35 -16.70 29.77
C GLN A 873 -14.02 -16.82 28.39
N GLY A 874 -15.26 -17.32 28.35
CA GLY A 874 -16.00 -17.58 27.13
C GLY A 874 -17.52 -17.49 27.34
N PRO A 875 -18.14 -16.32 27.05
CA PRO A 875 -19.58 -16.18 27.19
C PRO A 875 -20.42 -16.96 26.17
N GLY A 876 -19.79 -17.58 25.16
CA GLY A 876 -20.47 -18.40 24.15
C GLY A 876 -20.44 -19.91 24.42
N GLN A 877 -19.98 -20.36 25.59
CA GLN A 877 -19.77 -21.79 25.87
C GLN A 877 -21.11 -22.48 26.19
N GLU A 878 -21.71 -23.16 25.21
CA GLU A 878 -23.00 -23.83 25.36
C GLU A 878 -22.96 -25.07 26.28
N GLN A 879 -21.89 -25.88 26.19
CA GLN A 879 -21.72 -27.09 26.99
C GLN A 879 -21.61 -26.74 28.47
N SER A 880 -20.76 -25.78 28.79
CA SER A 880 -20.54 -25.32 30.16
C SER A 880 -21.77 -24.62 30.73
N ARG A 881 -22.54 -23.90 29.90
CA ARG A 881 -23.82 -23.33 30.34
C ARG A 881 -24.82 -24.41 30.69
N PHE A 882 -24.96 -25.43 29.85
CA PHE A 882 -25.85 -26.54 30.13
C PHE A 882 -25.48 -27.21 31.46
N MET A 883 -24.20 -27.55 31.65
CA MET A 883 -23.72 -28.13 32.91
C MET A 883 -23.88 -27.19 34.10
N ARG A 884 -23.64 -25.88 33.93
CA ARG A 884 -23.85 -24.91 35.01
C ARG A 884 -25.30 -24.87 35.42
N GLY A 885 -26.22 -24.92 34.46
CA GLY A 885 -27.64 -24.99 34.76
C GLY A 885 -28.04 -26.24 35.55
N ILE A 886 -27.54 -27.41 35.15
CA ILE A 886 -27.75 -28.67 35.90
C ILE A 886 -27.18 -28.56 37.33
N VAL A 887 -25.96 -28.04 37.49
CA VAL A 887 -25.32 -27.83 38.80
C VAL A 887 -26.11 -26.85 39.66
N LEU A 888 -26.59 -25.73 39.09
CA LEU A 888 -27.40 -24.73 39.80
C LEU A 888 -28.71 -25.33 40.32
N HIS A 889 -29.36 -26.20 39.54
CA HIS A 889 -30.52 -26.97 40.00
C HIS A 889 -30.20 -27.85 41.21
N ARG A 890 -29.05 -28.56 41.19
CA ARG A 890 -28.60 -29.37 42.34
C ARG A 890 -28.30 -28.54 43.59
N LEU A 891 -27.97 -27.26 43.41
CA LEU A 891 -27.72 -26.30 44.48
C LEU A 891 -28.98 -25.51 44.90
N GLY A 892 -30.17 -25.83 44.36
CA GLY A 892 -31.42 -25.14 44.68
C GLY A 892 -31.61 -23.78 43.99
N ARG A 893 -30.76 -23.43 43.01
CA ARG A 893 -30.78 -22.17 42.24
C ARG A 893 -31.44 -22.36 40.87
N GLY A 894 -32.62 -22.99 40.88
CA GLY A 894 -33.29 -23.45 39.65
C GLY A 894 -33.55 -22.35 38.60
N ALA A 895 -33.99 -21.16 39.03
CA ALA A 895 -34.25 -20.06 38.10
C ALA A 895 -33.01 -19.59 37.33
N GLU A 896 -31.84 -19.55 37.98
CA GLU A 896 -30.58 -19.24 37.29
C GLU A 896 -30.16 -20.40 36.37
N GLY A 897 -30.39 -21.64 36.80
CA GLY A 897 -30.08 -22.80 35.98
C GLY A 897 -30.96 -22.92 34.74
N ASP A 898 -32.23 -22.55 34.83
CA ASP A 898 -33.15 -22.53 33.69
C ASP A 898 -32.74 -21.50 32.64
N LEU A 899 -32.23 -20.34 33.07
CA LEU A 899 -31.70 -19.33 32.17
C LEU A 899 -30.49 -19.86 31.38
N ASP A 900 -29.54 -20.51 32.07
CA ASP A 900 -28.35 -21.06 31.41
C ASP A 900 -28.69 -22.19 30.43
N ILE A 901 -29.62 -23.08 30.80
CA ILE A 901 -30.08 -24.16 29.92
C ILE A 901 -30.79 -23.58 28.70
N ALA A 902 -31.63 -22.54 28.88
CA ALA A 902 -32.28 -21.87 27.77
C ALA A 902 -31.27 -21.24 26.81
N ILE A 903 -30.22 -20.58 27.31
CA ILE A 903 -29.14 -20.03 26.47
C ILE A 903 -28.37 -21.15 25.76
N ALA A 904 -28.00 -22.22 26.47
CA ALA A 904 -27.31 -23.36 25.90
C ALA A 904 -28.10 -23.97 24.71
N ARG A 905 -29.42 -24.13 24.84
CA ARG A 905 -30.31 -24.64 23.79
C ARG A 905 -30.45 -23.69 22.59
N ARG A 906 -30.31 -22.38 22.79
CA ARG A 906 -30.28 -21.40 21.69
C ARG A 906 -28.98 -21.50 20.90
N LEU A 907 -27.85 -21.67 21.58
CA LEU A 907 -26.53 -21.84 20.96
C LEU A 907 -26.38 -23.21 20.28
N ASN A 908 -26.81 -24.28 20.95
CA ASN A 908 -26.84 -25.65 20.43
C ASN A 908 -28.16 -26.35 20.79
N PRO A 909 -29.08 -26.53 19.82
CA PRO A 909 -30.35 -27.23 20.07
C PRO A 909 -30.20 -28.74 20.33
N ARG A 910 -29.05 -29.34 20.04
CA ARG A 910 -28.76 -30.76 20.35
C ARG A 910 -28.31 -30.98 21.79
N ILE A 911 -28.04 -29.92 22.55
CA ILE A 911 -27.26 -30.01 23.80
C ILE A 911 -27.85 -31.02 24.80
N ASP A 912 -29.18 -31.13 24.91
CA ASP A 912 -29.83 -32.13 25.77
C ASP A 912 -29.54 -33.57 25.32
N ALA A 913 -29.57 -33.85 24.02
CA ALA A 913 -29.26 -35.17 23.47
C ALA A 913 -27.78 -35.52 23.67
N ASP A 914 -26.89 -34.54 23.48
CA ASP A 914 -25.45 -34.70 23.68
C ASP A 914 -25.14 -35.11 25.13
N TYR A 915 -25.78 -34.48 26.12
CA TYR A 915 -25.59 -34.80 27.53
C TYR A 915 -26.38 -36.05 27.99
N ALA A 916 -27.52 -36.35 27.37
CA ALA A 916 -28.29 -37.56 27.68
C ALA A 916 -27.51 -38.85 27.40
N ARG A 917 -26.60 -38.84 26.41
CA ARG A 917 -25.63 -39.93 26.12
C ARG A 917 -24.76 -40.29 27.33
N PHE A 918 -24.48 -39.31 28.18
CA PHE A 918 -23.72 -39.48 29.41
C PHE A 918 -24.63 -39.75 30.62
N GLY A 919 -25.94 -39.91 30.44
CA GLY A 919 -26.88 -40.11 31.55
C GLY A 919 -27.17 -38.82 32.33
N ILE A 920 -26.87 -37.65 31.77
CA ILE A 920 -27.14 -36.34 32.38
C ILE A 920 -28.38 -35.75 31.70
N LYS A 921 -29.45 -35.56 32.47
CA LYS A 921 -30.73 -35.01 31.99
C LYS A 921 -31.24 -33.95 32.97
N ARG A 922 -31.99 -32.98 32.47
CA ARG A 922 -32.79 -32.07 33.31
C ARG A 922 -34.01 -32.83 33.85
N ASP A 923 -34.33 -32.66 35.15
CA ASP A 923 -35.57 -33.21 35.73
C ASP A 923 -36.74 -32.29 35.36
N HIS A 924 -37.77 -32.83 34.68
CA HIS A 924 -38.84 -32.07 34.01
C HIS A 924 -39.96 -31.56 34.97
N ARG A 925 -39.70 -31.42 36.27
CA ARG A 925 -40.73 -30.95 37.22
C ARG A 925 -40.89 -29.43 37.12
N ASN A 926 -41.70 -29.01 36.13
CA ASN A 926 -42.09 -27.65 35.71
C ASN A 926 -41.35 -27.15 34.46
N ASP A 927 -41.93 -27.37 33.28
CA ASP A 927 -41.65 -26.53 32.12
C ASP A 927 -42.91 -26.26 31.30
N TYR A 928 -42.95 -25.05 30.75
CA TYR A 928 -43.85 -24.54 29.73
C TYR A 928 -43.68 -25.28 28.38
N PRO A 929 -44.65 -25.18 27.44
CA PRO A 929 -44.74 -26.10 26.30
C PRO A 929 -43.52 -26.11 25.38
N ASP A 930 -43.08 -27.33 25.05
CA ASP A 930 -42.11 -27.65 24.01
C ASP A 930 -42.51 -27.03 22.67
N PHE A 931 -41.61 -26.25 22.06
CA PHE A 931 -41.76 -25.74 20.69
C PHE A 931 -41.09 -26.61 19.62
N ILE A 932 -40.79 -27.89 19.92
CA ILE A 932 -40.19 -28.79 18.93
C ILE A 932 -40.88 -30.16 18.95
N THR A 933 -42.12 -30.21 18.46
CA THR A 933 -42.64 -31.36 17.71
C THR A 933 -43.68 -30.87 16.70
N GLY A 934 -43.21 -30.37 15.55
CA GLY A 934 -44.02 -30.33 14.33
C GLY A 934 -43.48 -31.41 13.40
N SER A 935 -44.22 -32.50 13.26
CA SER A 935 -43.89 -33.63 12.39
C SER A 935 -43.64 -33.18 10.94
N ILE A 936 -42.74 -33.91 10.29
CA ILE A 936 -42.30 -33.84 8.87
C ILE A 936 -43.48 -33.77 7.91
#